data_AF-A0A1Z8SPV2-F1
#
_entry.id   AF-A0A1Z8SPV2-F1
#
_cell.length_a   1.000
_cell.length_b   1.000
_cell.length_c   1.000
_cell.angle_alpha   90.00
_cell.angle_beta   90.00
_cell.angle_gamma   90.00
#
_symmetry.space_group_name_H-M   'P 1'
#
loop_
_entity.id
_entity.type
_entity.pdbx_description
1 polymer ?
#
loop_
_entity_poly.entity_id
_entity_poly.type
_entity_poly.pdbx_seq_one_letter_code
_entity_poly.pdbx_strand_id
1 'polypeptide(L)'
;MSLSGFAIFDSRRCFRSCFLLLILGFSGVVFAQDPDSPVNPEIPIKSQNNAVQEELSTAAPASQDPPKLNPIIENPVIESKPVQVADDSVEAPEDPDEQLRKKVTDFFASSEQSDWIRALTLLGARQERENPPEWINPMLLELLTDRALENPTRTRLILADELINNSNTGILILTVLLRQEANWPFLEEVESSFRQWALDEAVRERLITEFRVATDPLQLARLFDILTVGDPRDVLEVTIDRLRDSAEVATATLVASLSEFMKLDLDQAGWITWWDTNSDKPILDGIVSRTEAAGEIRELALWNRADRFLQEEKNPVRYVNWLIESMAPGETNKIRTAALVRSGVFAREVIQSDTALGVEERVRIFKPLVQKLVNLLQDEMSSVRSSEEFLELTLLCLASLREFGDFKDDPDLIRALKFHITRLNPDLTNGARRVAREALNTASALRSPVSDEVDAALERFLPAVEQKPDVAEIRRLVAASRSIGFSENTVEILFRVAKVSPSLADVVLEALVYGQVPDSSVPLVLEYYGQLVESSDESNIRSLAINGIGRLGVDAGISILVSMVLQGPGESDSEREAALAMIGSIGGPGAVTAFVNVLTELSAEDRLRELALQQALNQAGSDNTLALAQEFIFDSSGGTYPWASSALKKAALISIIESKGQPNDLRSRYPERFQRWVLLQAQRFDFLVAELIEQSNAAEEADNSEIEESWKQLKQELANSLALIGDEPVIGVSQIPAARLLRLARDMDGRAVVMEALGAGVSTRVVDTFTVYLDAVSGSSTDLTVKSYFERDPWSWLLDHLEVGVSGSGDIELIRALRVLAEERSERENILNRIDALEARSEPMDTDPVPAPAEDTQEEPVRE
;
A
#
# COMPACT_ATOMS: atom_id res chain seq x y z
N MET A 1 -31.91 1.34 25.89
CA MET A 1 -32.08 1.67 24.47
C MET A 1 -31.13 2.83 24.16
N SER A 2 -29.90 2.64 23.70
CA SER A 2 -29.38 1.89 22.53
C SER A 2 -29.28 2.77 21.28
N LEU A 3 -28.14 3.44 21.11
CA LEU A 3 -27.50 3.74 19.83
C LEU A 3 -26.08 4.28 20.11
N SER A 4 -25.08 3.43 19.91
CA SER A 4 -23.65 3.74 20.09
C SER A 4 -22.86 2.86 19.13
N GLY A 5 -22.14 3.43 18.18
CA GLY A 5 -21.47 2.65 17.13
C GLY A 5 -20.28 3.35 16.51
N PHE A 6 -19.27 2.54 16.19
CA PHE A 6 -18.15 2.79 15.28
C PHE A 6 -17.27 4.03 15.52
N ALA A 7 -16.27 3.83 16.38
CA ALA A 7 -14.93 4.39 16.21
C ALA A 7 -13.88 3.48 16.88
N ILE A 8 -13.39 2.46 16.18
CA ILE A 8 -12.21 1.66 16.58
C ILE A 8 -11.24 1.68 15.40
N PHE A 9 -10.04 2.22 15.62
CA PHE A 9 -9.00 2.33 14.59
C PHE A 9 -8.26 0.99 14.42
N ASP A 10 -7.96 0.63 13.17
CA ASP A 10 -7.31 -0.64 12.81
C ASP A 10 -5.78 -0.60 13.08
N SER A 11 -5.39 -0.81 14.33
CA SER A 11 -3.99 -0.93 14.74
C SER A 11 -3.32 -2.24 14.30
N ARG A 12 -4.09 -3.22 13.80
CA ARG A 12 -3.60 -4.58 13.52
C ARG A 12 -2.79 -4.69 12.21
N ARG A 13 -2.78 -3.65 11.37
CA ARG A 13 -2.02 -3.64 10.10
C ARG A 13 -0.55 -3.29 10.25
N CYS A 14 -0.20 -2.23 11.00
CA CYS A 14 1.17 -1.71 11.02
C CYS A 14 2.20 -2.71 11.56
N PHE A 15 1.86 -3.47 12.61
CA PHE A 15 2.78 -4.42 13.23
C PHE A 15 3.16 -5.59 12.31
N ARG A 16 2.27 -5.99 11.38
CA ARG A 16 2.51 -7.08 10.43
C ARG A 16 3.54 -6.74 9.34
N SER A 17 3.77 -5.46 9.05
CA SER A 17 4.73 -5.05 8.00
C SER A 17 6.17 -4.96 8.52
N CYS A 18 6.39 -4.52 9.76
CA CYS A 18 7.74 -4.25 10.27
C CYS A 18 8.57 -5.51 10.56
N PHE A 19 7.93 -6.66 10.86
CA PHE A 19 8.64 -7.90 11.19
C PHE A 19 9.10 -8.69 9.94
N LEU A 20 8.59 -8.34 8.76
CA LEU A 20 8.78 -9.11 7.51
C LEU A 20 10.18 -8.94 6.88
N LEU A 21 10.99 -8.00 7.37
CA LEU A 21 12.31 -7.65 6.80
C LEU A 21 13.51 -8.29 7.53
N LEU A 22 13.30 -9.01 8.65
CA LEU A 22 14.39 -9.44 9.53
C LEU A 22 14.79 -10.93 9.43
N ILE A 23 14.09 -11.74 8.62
CA ILE A 23 14.27 -13.20 8.59
C ILE A 23 14.76 -13.74 7.21
N LEU A 24 14.68 -12.96 6.13
CA LEU A 24 15.08 -13.40 4.79
C LEU A 24 16.59 -13.20 4.53
N GLY A 25 17.41 -14.10 5.06
CA GLY A 25 18.82 -14.23 4.69
C GLY A 25 19.00 -14.95 3.35
N PHE A 26 19.46 -14.24 2.31
CA PHE A 26 20.01 -14.82 1.09
C PHE A 26 21.34 -14.15 0.73
N SER A 27 22.27 -14.91 0.15
CA SER A 27 23.66 -14.49 -0.02
C SER A 27 24.18 -14.72 -1.44
N GLY A 28 24.97 -13.78 -1.94
CA GLY A 28 25.64 -13.84 -3.24
C GLY A 28 24.83 -13.22 -4.40
N VAL A 29 25.45 -12.70 -5.46
CA VAL A 29 26.89 -12.75 -5.81
C VAL A 29 27.41 -11.34 -6.13
N VAL A 30 28.61 -11.04 -5.65
CA VAL A 30 29.37 -9.81 -5.99
C VAL A 30 30.08 -10.00 -7.33
N PHE A 31 29.99 -9.00 -8.20
CA PHE A 31 31.04 -8.72 -9.18
C PHE A 31 31.66 -7.36 -8.86
N ALA A 32 32.98 -7.30 -8.87
CA ALA A 32 33.78 -6.11 -8.60
C ALA A 32 34.98 -6.09 -9.57
N GLN A 33 35.52 -4.88 -9.79
CA GLN A 33 36.63 -4.45 -10.66
C GLN A 33 36.18 -3.44 -11.73
N ASP A 34 36.93 -2.38 -12.03
CA ASP A 34 37.82 -1.57 -11.18
C ASP A 34 38.07 -0.22 -11.90
N PRO A 35 38.63 0.82 -11.25
CA PRO A 35 38.68 2.17 -11.82
C PRO A 35 39.89 2.41 -12.72
N ASP A 36 39.69 3.16 -13.81
CA ASP A 36 40.72 4.00 -14.39
C ASP A 36 40.12 5.20 -15.17
N SER A 37 40.92 6.26 -15.36
CA SER A 37 40.58 7.53 -16.03
C SER A 37 41.80 8.00 -16.85
N PRO A 38 41.81 9.12 -17.62
CA PRO A 38 40.79 10.14 -17.88
C PRO A 38 40.46 10.24 -19.40
N VAL A 39 39.91 11.32 -20.02
CA VAL A 39 40.46 12.67 -20.26
C VAL A 39 39.33 13.66 -20.59
N ASN A 40 39.44 14.90 -20.12
CA ASN A 40 38.77 16.10 -20.64
C ASN A 40 39.82 17.24 -20.59
N PRO A 41 39.99 18.06 -21.64
CA PRO A 41 39.40 19.42 -21.67
C PRO A 41 38.90 19.80 -23.11
N GLU A 42 38.31 20.96 -23.44
CA GLU A 42 38.48 22.34 -22.95
C GLU A 42 37.18 23.19 -22.87
N ILE A 43 37.30 24.38 -22.27
CA ILE A 43 36.26 25.36 -21.88
C ILE A 43 36.84 26.77 -22.15
N PRO A 44 36.14 27.75 -22.79
CA PRO A 44 35.52 28.84 -21.99
C PRO A 44 34.33 29.64 -22.60
N ILE A 45 33.18 29.54 -21.91
CA ILE A 45 32.42 30.64 -21.26
C ILE A 45 32.78 32.11 -21.64
N LYS A 46 31.78 32.93 -22.07
CA LYS A 46 31.41 34.24 -21.42
C LYS A 46 30.16 35.00 -21.95
N SER A 47 29.17 35.12 -21.07
CA SER A 47 28.24 36.25 -20.77
C SER A 47 28.11 37.51 -21.65
N GLN A 48 26.84 37.90 -21.93
CA GLN A 48 26.20 39.23 -21.79
C GLN A 48 24.66 39.01 -21.88
N ASN A 49 23.71 39.59 -21.12
CA ASN A 49 23.43 40.87 -20.43
C ASN A 49 22.58 41.91 -21.21
N ASN A 50 21.32 42.07 -20.74
CA ASN A 50 20.50 43.30 -20.60
C ASN A 50 19.90 44.08 -21.80
N ALA A 51 18.57 43.92 -21.96
CA ALA A 51 17.52 44.95 -21.69
C ALA A 51 17.23 46.14 -22.66
N VAL A 52 16.15 46.89 -22.30
CA VAL A 52 15.52 48.09 -22.94
C VAL A 52 14.61 47.76 -24.15
N GLN A 53 13.30 48.07 -24.29
CA GLN A 53 12.29 49.02 -23.69
C GLN A 53 11.95 50.24 -24.61
N GLU A 54 10.75 50.82 -24.44
CA GLU A 54 10.18 52.05 -25.08
C GLU A 54 9.56 51.88 -26.52
N GLU A 55 8.42 52.48 -26.90
CA GLU A 55 7.29 53.07 -26.13
C GLU A 55 5.93 53.20 -26.92
N LEU A 56 4.80 53.19 -26.18
CA LEU A 56 3.55 54.00 -26.27
C LEU A 56 2.59 54.13 -27.50
N SER A 57 1.27 54.17 -27.16
CA SER A 57 0.16 54.97 -27.77
C SER A 57 -0.38 54.61 -29.18
N THR A 58 -1.62 54.93 -29.60
CA THR A 58 -2.74 55.73 -29.00
C THR A 58 -4.14 55.16 -29.38
N ALA A 59 -5.24 55.79 -28.93
CA ALA A 59 -6.63 55.30 -29.04
C ALA A 59 -7.43 55.71 -30.31
N ALA A 60 -8.65 55.15 -30.43
CA ALA A 60 -9.68 55.43 -31.46
C ALA A 60 -10.40 56.80 -31.24
N PRO A 61 -11.43 57.24 -32.03
CA PRO A 61 -12.77 56.59 -32.07
C PRO A 61 -13.62 56.80 -33.36
N ALA A 62 -14.92 56.43 -33.27
CA ALA A 62 -16.11 56.99 -33.97
C ALA A 62 -16.45 56.54 -35.42
N SER A 63 -17.72 56.47 -35.86
CA SER A 63 -19.04 56.38 -35.17
C SER A 63 -20.23 56.27 -36.18
N GLN A 64 -21.38 55.69 -35.76
CA GLN A 64 -22.76 55.97 -36.25
C GLN A 64 -23.13 55.56 -37.71
N ASP A 65 -24.39 55.24 -38.09
CA ASP A 65 -25.58 54.72 -37.36
C ASP A 65 -26.64 54.18 -38.39
N PRO A 66 -27.69 53.42 -37.97
CA PRO A 66 -28.70 52.76 -38.84
C PRO A 66 -30.00 53.60 -39.05
N PRO A 67 -31.03 53.18 -39.84
CA PRO A 67 -32.07 52.15 -39.51
C PRO A 67 -32.51 51.32 -40.78
N LYS A 68 -33.71 50.72 -41.05
CA LYS A 68 -35.12 50.67 -40.54
C LYS A 68 -35.82 49.38 -41.12
N LEU A 69 -36.92 48.73 -40.69
CA LEU A 69 -38.00 48.83 -39.67
C LEU A 69 -39.52 48.84 -40.11
N ASN A 70 -39.94 47.97 -41.05
CA ASN A 70 -41.30 47.34 -41.15
C ASN A 70 -42.52 48.30 -41.44
N PRO A 71 -43.85 47.90 -41.48
CA PRO A 71 -44.55 46.59 -41.31
C PRO A 71 -45.87 46.31 -42.16
N ILE A 72 -46.62 45.20 -41.90
CA ILE A 72 -48.14 45.04 -41.83
C ILE A 72 -49.01 45.05 -43.14
N ILE A 73 -50.16 44.37 -43.41
CA ILE A 73 -51.04 43.29 -42.82
C ILE A 73 -51.95 42.55 -43.88
N GLU A 74 -52.50 41.38 -43.48
CA GLU A 74 -53.85 40.76 -43.76
C GLU A 74 -54.33 40.12 -45.11
N ASN A 75 -55.17 39.07 -44.96
CA ASN A 75 -56.01 38.38 -45.99
C ASN A 75 -57.42 39.01 -46.05
N PRO A 76 -58.17 38.91 -47.18
CA PRO A 76 -59.33 37.98 -47.21
C PRO A 76 -59.65 37.37 -48.62
N VAL A 77 -60.81 36.72 -48.75
CA VAL A 77 -61.20 35.79 -49.85
C VAL A 77 -62.35 36.35 -50.74
N ILE A 78 -62.44 35.88 -52.00
CA ILE A 78 -63.60 35.67 -52.91
C ILE A 78 -63.32 36.13 -54.37
N GLU A 79 -63.94 35.46 -55.35
CA GLU A 79 -63.61 35.48 -56.79
C GLU A 79 -64.13 36.67 -57.62
N SER A 80 -63.58 36.75 -58.84
CA SER A 80 -64.04 37.44 -60.07
C SER A 80 -63.41 38.81 -60.43
N LYS A 81 -63.11 38.95 -61.72
CA LYS A 81 -62.39 40.05 -62.42
C LYS A 81 -63.30 41.28 -62.68
N PRO A 82 -62.77 42.48 -63.07
CA PRO A 82 -61.39 42.80 -63.48
C PRO A 82 -60.81 44.15 -62.94
N VAL A 83 -59.61 44.49 -63.47
CA VAL A 83 -58.99 45.83 -63.70
C VAL A 83 -57.72 46.11 -62.87
N GLN A 84 -56.74 46.75 -63.54
CA GLN A 84 -55.40 47.14 -63.05
C GLN A 84 -55.51 48.37 -62.11
N VAL A 85 -54.54 48.77 -61.27
CA VAL A 85 -53.08 48.62 -61.30
C VAL A 85 -52.52 48.50 -59.86
N ALA A 86 -51.70 47.48 -59.61
CA ALA A 86 -50.63 47.41 -58.60
C ALA A 86 -49.68 46.28 -59.02
N ASP A 87 -48.39 46.36 -58.68
CA ASP A 87 -47.34 45.52 -59.29
C ASP A 87 -46.59 44.71 -58.22
N ASP A 88 -47.11 43.52 -57.91
CA ASP A 88 -46.46 42.50 -57.07
C ASP A 88 -45.92 41.37 -57.96
N SER A 89 -44.59 41.29 -58.08
CA SER A 89 -43.91 40.20 -58.78
C SER A 89 -43.71 39.00 -57.85
N VAL A 90 -44.61 38.01 -57.94
CA VAL A 90 -44.49 36.75 -57.19
C VAL A 90 -43.32 35.92 -57.73
N GLU A 91 -42.27 35.74 -56.93
CA GLU A 91 -41.23 34.75 -57.17
C GLU A 91 -41.78 33.33 -56.98
N ALA A 92 -41.29 32.37 -57.79
CA ALA A 92 -41.68 30.97 -57.69
C ALA A 92 -41.16 30.33 -56.39
N PRO A 93 -41.83 29.30 -55.83
CA PRO A 93 -41.28 28.56 -54.70
C PRO A 93 -39.93 27.94 -55.06
N GLU A 94 -38.87 28.27 -54.30
CA GLU A 94 -37.55 27.63 -54.41
C GLU A 94 -37.69 26.11 -54.25
N ASP A 95 -36.87 25.36 -55.00
CA ASP A 95 -36.77 23.91 -54.89
C ASP A 95 -36.30 23.51 -53.47
N PRO A 96 -36.95 22.56 -52.77
CA PRO A 96 -36.53 22.12 -51.44
C PRO A 96 -35.07 21.58 -51.40
N ASP A 97 -34.55 21.02 -52.49
CA ASP A 97 -33.16 20.54 -52.55
C ASP A 97 -32.16 21.69 -52.78
N GLU A 98 -32.54 22.78 -53.44
CA GLU A 98 -31.70 23.99 -53.53
C GLU A 98 -31.76 24.79 -52.21
N GLN A 99 -32.90 24.79 -51.51
CA GLN A 99 -32.99 25.31 -50.13
C GLN A 99 -32.15 24.49 -49.14
N LEU A 100 -32.06 23.17 -49.32
CA LEU A 100 -31.17 22.30 -48.55
C LEU A 100 -29.71 22.63 -48.85
N ARG A 101 -29.34 22.70 -50.14
CA ARG A 101 -27.99 23.08 -50.60
C ARG A 101 -27.50 24.36 -49.96
N LYS A 102 -28.30 25.43 -50.02
CA LYS A 102 -28.01 26.76 -49.45
C LYS A 102 -27.70 26.67 -47.95
N LYS A 103 -28.57 26.01 -47.17
CA LYS A 103 -28.38 25.81 -45.72
C LYS A 103 -27.14 24.98 -45.39
N VAL A 104 -26.85 23.94 -46.17
CA VAL A 104 -25.68 23.08 -45.97
C VAL A 104 -24.37 23.82 -46.30
N THR A 105 -24.36 24.63 -47.36
CA THR A 105 -23.25 25.55 -47.68
C THR A 105 -23.02 26.57 -46.56
N ASP A 106 -24.09 27.20 -46.05
CA ASP A 106 -24.02 28.15 -44.93
C ASP A 106 -23.44 27.49 -43.67
N PHE A 107 -23.87 26.26 -43.34
CA PHE A 107 -23.34 25.51 -42.20
C PHE A 107 -21.86 25.13 -42.37
N PHE A 108 -21.42 24.69 -43.55
CA PHE A 108 -19.99 24.40 -43.81
C PHE A 108 -19.10 25.64 -43.88
N ALA A 109 -19.69 26.84 -44.02
CA ALA A 109 -19.01 28.13 -43.87
C ALA A 109 -18.94 28.63 -42.41
N SER A 110 -19.69 28.03 -41.48
CA SER A 110 -19.64 28.36 -40.05
C SER A 110 -18.26 28.04 -39.44
N SER A 111 -17.88 28.78 -38.39
CA SER A 111 -16.73 28.44 -37.55
C SER A 111 -17.03 27.37 -36.50
N GLU A 112 -18.32 27.06 -36.26
CA GLU A 112 -18.76 26.17 -35.20
C GLU A 112 -18.80 24.70 -35.65
N GLN A 113 -18.09 23.83 -34.93
CA GLN A 113 -18.06 22.39 -35.19
C GLN A 113 -19.46 21.76 -35.18
N SER A 114 -20.37 22.29 -34.36
CA SER A 114 -21.76 21.79 -34.26
C SER A 114 -22.58 22.02 -35.54
N ASP A 115 -22.23 23.00 -36.38
CA ASP A 115 -22.89 23.24 -37.65
C ASP A 115 -22.41 22.28 -38.74
N TRP A 116 -21.13 21.91 -38.76
CA TRP A 116 -20.61 20.90 -39.70
C TRP A 116 -21.25 19.53 -39.45
N ILE A 117 -21.44 19.16 -38.18
CA ILE A 117 -22.15 17.92 -37.79
C ILE A 117 -23.61 17.98 -38.26
N ARG A 118 -24.30 19.11 -38.11
CA ARG A 118 -25.67 19.32 -38.65
C ARG A 118 -25.69 19.19 -40.17
N ALA A 119 -24.72 19.76 -40.87
CA ALA A 119 -24.60 19.69 -42.31
C ALA A 119 -24.47 18.24 -42.82
N LEU A 120 -23.56 17.46 -42.23
CA LEU A 120 -23.35 16.04 -42.55
C LEU A 120 -24.60 15.19 -42.24
N THR A 121 -25.22 15.40 -41.07
CA THR A 121 -26.49 14.74 -40.69
C THR A 121 -27.60 15.00 -41.72
N LEU A 122 -27.73 16.24 -42.19
CA LEU A 122 -28.74 16.64 -43.18
C LEU A 122 -28.47 16.06 -44.58
N LEU A 123 -27.19 15.91 -44.96
CA LEU A 123 -26.81 15.26 -46.21
C LEU A 123 -27.15 13.76 -46.19
N GLY A 124 -26.74 13.03 -45.15
CA GLY A 124 -27.03 11.59 -45.02
C GLY A 124 -28.53 11.30 -45.08
N ALA A 125 -29.32 12.01 -44.27
CA ALA A 125 -30.78 11.88 -44.23
C ALA A 125 -31.51 12.30 -45.52
N ARG A 126 -30.82 12.95 -46.48
CA ARG A 126 -31.33 13.21 -47.84
C ARG A 126 -30.85 12.17 -48.85
N GLN A 127 -29.65 11.64 -48.66
CA GLN A 127 -28.95 10.70 -49.53
C GLN A 127 -29.50 9.27 -49.45
N GLU A 128 -30.11 8.89 -48.32
CA GLU A 128 -30.85 7.64 -48.13
C GLU A 128 -32.22 7.59 -48.86
N ARG A 129 -32.65 8.69 -49.49
CA ARG A 129 -33.96 8.80 -50.15
C ARG A 129 -33.88 8.52 -51.65
N GLU A 130 -35.00 8.09 -52.23
CA GLU A 130 -35.14 7.97 -53.68
C GLU A 130 -34.73 9.28 -54.38
N ASN A 131 -33.92 9.17 -55.43
CA ASN A 131 -33.33 10.28 -56.19
C ASN A 131 -32.56 11.30 -55.30
N PRO A 132 -31.33 10.99 -54.86
CA PRO A 132 -30.46 11.95 -54.18
C PRO A 132 -30.00 13.08 -55.13
N PRO A 133 -29.77 14.32 -54.64
CA PRO A 133 -29.34 15.43 -55.50
C PRO A 133 -27.89 15.26 -55.99
N GLU A 134 -27.68 15.43 -57.29
CA GLU A 134 -26.35 15.26 -57.93
C GLU A 134 -25.27 16.25 -57.42
N TRP A 135 -25.67 17.35 -56.77
CA TRP A 135 -24.74 18.37 -56.24
C TRP A 135 -24.03 17.97 -54.94
N ILE A 136 -24.47 16.92 -54.22
CA ILE A 136 -23.88 16.55 -52.92
C ILE A 136 -22.41 16.15 -53.07
N ASN A 137 -22.10 15.24 -53.99
CA ASN A 137 -20.75 14.70 -54.13
C ASN A 137 -19.75 15.77 -54.63
N PRO A 138 -20.06 16.61 -55.65
CA PRO A 138 -19.20 17.72 -56.04
C PRO A 138 -18.92 18.72 -54.92
N MET A 139 -19.92 19.05 -54.09
CA MET A 139 -19.76 19.99 -52.97
C MET A 139 -18.88 19.40 -51.86
N LEU A 140 -19.07 18.13 -51.50
CA LEU A 140 -18.18 17.45 -50.54
C LEU A 140 -16.76 17.32 -51.10
N LEU A 141 -16.60 17.08 -52.40
CA LEU A 141 -15.29 17.07 -53.05
C LEU A 141 -14.62 18.45 -52.99
N GLU A 142 -15.31 19.54 -53.35
CA GLU A 142 -14.79 20.93 -53.25
C GLU A 142 -14.31 21.26 -51.82
N LEU A 143 -15.07 20.85 -50.81
CA LEU A 143 -14.71 21.03 -49.39
C LEU A 143 -13.49 20.21 -48.97
N LEU A 144 -13.24 19.06 -49.61
CA LEU A 144 -12.14 18.14 -49.33
C LEU A 144 -10.93 18.29 -50.27
N THR A 145 -11.03 19.03 -51.37
CA THR A 145 -9.88 19.38 -52.24
C THR A 145 -9.52 20.86 -52.08
N ASP A 146 -10.23 21.72 -52.80
CA ASP A 146 -9.86 23.10 -53.07
C ASP A 146 -9.96 23.96 -51.80
N ARG A 147 -10.86 23.56 -50.90
CA ARG A 147 -11.18 24.26 -49.65
C ARG A 147 -10.74 23.49 -48.39
N ALA A 148 -9.98 22.41 -48.56
CA ALA A 148 -9.51 21.54 -47.48
C ALA A 148 -8.61 22.25 -46.45
N LEU A 149 -7.85 23.25 -46.91
CA LEU A 149 -6.90 24.01 -46.08
C LEU A 149 -7.51 25.26 -45.42
N GLU A 150 -8.73 25.67 -45.79
CA GLU A 150 -9.43 26.79 -45.13
C GLU A 150 -9.68 26.51 -43.65
N ASN A 151 -10.04 25.27 -43.33
CA ASN A 151 -10.37 24.83 -41.98
C ASN A 151 -10.03 23.33 -41.83
N PRO A 152 -8.78 22.99 -41.43
CA PRO A 152 -8.35 21.62 -41.26
C PRO A 152 -9.18 20.79 -40.26
N THR A 153 -9.86 21.44 -39.30
CA THR A 153 -10.74 20.77 -38.34
C THR A 153 -12.06 20.34 -39.00
N ARG A 154 -12.64 21.19 -39.86
CA ARG A 154 -13.79 20.84 -40.70
C ARG A 154 -13.45 19.66 -41.62
N THR A 155 -12.30 19.73 -42.30
CA THR A 155 -11.85 18.70 -43.25
C THR A 155 -11.70 17.34 -42.57
N ARG A 156 -11.03 17.27 -41.41
CA ARG A 156 -10.92 16.02 -40.63
C ARG A 156 -12.24 15.51 -40.10
N LEU A 157 -13.16 16.40 -39.71
CA LEU A 157 -14.49 15.97 -39.24
C LEU A 157 -15.29 15.34 -40.39
N ILE A 158 -15.28 15.95 -41.58
CA ILE A 158 -15.93 15.37 -42.77
C ILE A 158 -15.31 14.01 -43.11
N LEU A 159 -13.97 13.89 -43.11
CA LEU A 159 -13.28 12.61 -43.37
C LEU A 159 -13.50 11.54 -42.28
N ALA A 160 -13.90 11.92 -41.07
CA ALA A 160 -14.21 10.99 -39.99
C ALA A 160 -15.69 10.52 -39.99
N ASP A 161 -16.57 11.19 -40.72
CA ASP A 161 -18.02 10.97 -40.68
C ASP A 161 -18.47 9.66 -41.33
N GLU A 162 -19.55 9.04 -40.84
CA GLU A 162 -20.10 7.80 -41.39
C GLU A 162 -20.57 7.95 -42.85
N LEU A 163 -20.95 9.16 -43.28
CA LEU A 163 -21.28 9.47 -44.67
C LEU A 163 -20.08 9.25 -45.61
N ILE A 164 -18.86 9.46 -45.12
CA ILE A 164 -17.62 9.24 -45.86
C ILE A 164 -17.06 7.84 -45.61
N ASN A 165 -17.11 7.33 -44.38
CA ASN A 165 -16.45 6.07 -44.00
C ASN A 165 -17.30 4.80 -44.12
N ASN A 166 -18.64 4.91 -44.22
CA ASN A 166 -19.53 3.75 -44.28
C ASN A 166 -20.50 3.76 -45.49
N SER A 167 -20.31 4.66 -46.47
CA SER A 167 -21.26 4.80 -47.60
C SER A 167 -20.67 4.48 -48.98
N ASN A 168 -21.54 3.99 -49.87
CA ASN A 168 -21.25 3.74 -51.29
C ASN A 168 -20.75 4.99 -52.05
N THR A 169 -21.04 6.17 -51.53
CA THR A 169 -20.63 7.48 -52.07
C THR A 169 -19.32 7.96 -51.47
N GLY A 170 -19.07 7.65 -50.19
CA GLY A 170 -17.79 7.89 -49.52
C GLY A 170 -16.64 7.24 -50.28
N ILE A 171 -16.82 5.99 -50.72
CA ILE A 171 -15.89 5.29 -51.63
C ILE A 171 -15.56 6.15 -52.86
N LEU A 172 -16.56 6.65 -53.58
CA LEU A 172 -16.36 7.47 -54.79
C LEU A 172 -15.62 8.80 -54.49
N ILE A 173 -15.95 9.46 -53.38
CA ILE A 173 -15.29 10.71 -52.97
C ILE A 173 -13.82 10.44 -52.61
N LEU A 174 -13.56 9.48 -51.72
CA LEU A 174 -12.22 9.12 -51.30
C LEU A 174 -11.36 8.61 -52.48
N THR A 175 -11.94 7.91 -53.46
CA THR A 175 -11.23 7.42 -54.65
C THR A 175 -10.71 8.55 -55.53
N VAL A 176 -11.38 9.72 -55.53
CA VAL A 176 -10.86 10.93 -56.17
C VAL A 176 -9.80 11.62 -55.30
N LEU A 177 -9.92 11.56 -53.96
CA LEU A 177 -8.91 12.10 -53.04
C LEU A 177 -7.58 11.33 -53.07
N LEU A 178 -7.57 10.04 -53.46
CA LEU A 178 -6.33 9.30 -53.75
C LEU A 178 -5.51 9.87 -54.94
N ARG A 179 -5.99 10.91 -55.63
CA ARG A 179 -5.21 11.65 -56.65
C ARG A 179 -4.44 12.85 -56.09
N GLN A 180 -4.65 13.22 -54.82
CA GLN A 180 -3.99 14.38 -54.23
C GLN A 180 -2.47 14.18 -54.11
N GLU A 181 -1.70 15.27 -54.15
CA GLU A 181 -0.25 15.22 -53.99
C GLU A 181 0.16 14.63 -52.63
N ALA A 182 1.32 13.99 -52.54
CA ALA A 182 1.83 13.39 -51.30
C ALA A 182 2.16 14.39 -50.17
N ASN A 183 1.98 15.70 -50.42
CA ASN A 183 2.08 16.78 -49.43
C ASN A 183 0.72 17.17 -48.84
N TRP A 184 -0.40 16.61 -49.33
CA TRP A 184 -1.74 16.94 -48.89
C TRP A 184 -1.99 16.39 -47.47
N PRO A 185 -2.23 17.24 -46.46
CA PRO A 185 -2.04 16.89 -45.04
C PRO A 185 -3.20 16.11 -44.41
N PHE A 186 -4.03 15.47 -45.24
CA PHE A 186 -5.15 14.60 -44.84
C PHE A 186 -5.13 13.25 -45.61
N LEU A 187 -4.04 12.99 -46.35
CA LEU A 187 -3.90 11.79 -47.18
C LEU A 187 -3.90 10.51 -46.35
N GLU A 188 -3.22 10.51 -45.19
CA GLU A 188 -3.14 9.35 -44.30
C GLU A 188 -4.53 8.97 -43.76
N GLU A 189 -5.36 9.95 -43.41
CA GLU A 189 -6.76 9.74 -43.03
C GLU A 189 -7.56 9.05 -44.16
N VAL A 190 -7.34 9.42 -45.42
CA VAL A 190 -7.98 8.79 -46.59
C VAL A 190 -7.45 7.38 -46.86
N GLU A 191 -6.13 7.19 -46.89
CA GLU A 191 -5.50 5.88 -47.12
C GLU A 191 -5.84 4.89 -46.00
N SER A 192 -5.96 5.36 -44.75
CA SER A 192 -6.42 4.56 -43.60
C SER A 192 -7.85 4.03 -43.79
N SER A 193 -8.76 4.87 -44.30
CA SER A 193 -10.15 4.48 -44.58
C SER A 193 -10.23 3.38 -45.64
N PHE A 194 -9.40 3.47 -46.70
CA PHE A 194 -9.29 2.39 -47.69
C PHE A 194 -8.65 1.11 -47.13
N ARG A 195 -7.64 1.20 -46.24
CA ARG A 195 -7.05 0.02 -45.57
C ARG A 195 -8.09 -0.69 -44.70
N GLN A 196 -8.98 0.04 -44.03
CA GLN A 196 -10.11 -0.55 -43.30
C GLN A 196 -11.12 -1.22 -44.25
N TRP A 197 -11.48 -0.57 -45.36
CA TRP A 197 -12.39 -1.15 -46.36
C TRP A 197 -11.86 -2.39 -47.08
N ALA A 198 -10.55 -2.49 -47.31
CA ALA A 198 -9.94 -3.65 -47.96
C ALA A 198 -10.08 -4.96 -47.16
N LEU A 199 -10.46 -4.88 -45.88
CA LEU A 199 -10.75 -6.01 -45.00
C LEU A 199 -12.17 -6.60 -45.19
N ASP A 200 -13.11 -5.84 -45.77
CA ASP A 200 -14.43 -6.35 -46.15
C ASP A 200 -14.37 -6.93 -47.57
N GLU A 201 -14.68 -8.21 -47.72
CA GLU A 201 -14.60 -8.96 -48.98
C GLU A 201 -15.42 -8.31 -50.11
N ALA A 202 -16.63 -7.83 -49.82
CA ALA A 202 -17.53 -7.24 -50.81
C ALA A 202 -17.11 -5.80 -51.18
N VAL A 203 -16.49 -5.06 -50.26
CA VAL A 203 -15.89 -3.76 -50.59
C VAL A 203 -14.56 -3.95 -51.34
N ARG A 204 -13.75 -4.96 -50.98
CA ARG A 204 -12.50 -5.31 -51.67
C ARG A 204 -12.71 -5.64 -53.14
N GLU A 205 -13.68 -6.48 -53.49
CA GLU A 205 -14.05 -6.76 -54.90
C GLU A 205 -14.35 -5.47 -55.68
N ARG A 206 -15.05 -4.52 -55.07
CA ARG A 206 -15.38 -3.23 -55.69
C ARG A 206 -14.15 -2.34 -55.81
N LEU A 207 -13.27 -2.27 -54.81
CA LEU A 207 -12.02 -1.50 -54.89
C LEU A 207 -11.07 -2.09 -55.94
N ILE A 208 -11.04 -3.42 -56.11
CA ILE A 208 -10.35 -4.09 -57.22
C ILE A 208 -10.98 -3.72 -58.57
N THR A 209 -12.30 -3.51 -58.63
CA THR A 209 -13.01 -3.04 -59.84
C THR A 209 -12.65 -1.58 -60.16
N GLU A 210 -12.59 -0.69 -59.16
CA GLU A 210 -12.07 0.68 -59.36
C GLU A 210 -10.59 0.65 -59.81
N PHE A 211 -9.76 -0.21 -59.22
CA PHE A 211 -8.36 -0.41 -59.62
C PHE A 211 -8.22 -1.00 -61.04
N ARG A 212 -9.16 -1.81 -61.54
CA ARG A 212 -9.20 -2.26 -62.94
C ARG A 212 -9.42 -1.11 -63.94
N VAL A 213 -10.09 -0.03 -63.53
CA VAL A 213 -10.51 1.08 -64.43
C VAL A 213 -9.73 2.38 -64.22
N ALA A 214 -9.08 2.55 -63.06
CA ALA A 214 -8.31 3.76 -62.74
C ALA A 214 -7.18 4.03 -63.75
N THR A 215 -7.00 5.30 -64.13
CA THR A 215 -5.99 5.75 -65.12
C THR A 215 -4.99 6.75 -64.55
N ASP A 216 -5.21 7.24 -63.33
CA ASP A 216 -4.32 8.22 -62.68
C ASP A 216 -3.13 7.53 -61.99
N PRO A 217 -1.88 7.94 -62.25
CA PRO A 217 -0.70 7.30 -61.66
C PRO A 217 -0.63 7.28 -60.12
N LEU A 218 -1.11 8.33 -59.45
CA LEU A 218 -1.08 8.42 -57.99
C LEU A 218 -2.19 7.56 -57.36
N GLN A 219 -3.39 7.62 -57.93
CA GLN A 219 -4.51 6.75 -57.56
C GLN A 219 -4.13 5.28 -57.72
N LEU A 220 -3.43 4.92 -58.81
CA LEU A 220 -3.05 3.54 -59.10
C LEU A 220 -1.99 2.98 -58.16
N ALA A 221 -0.91 3.73 -57.89
CA ALA A 221 0.12 3.30 -56.95
C ALA A 221 -0.49 3.05 -55.56
N ARG A 222 -1.28 4.00 -55.06
CA ARG A 222 -1.95 3.88 -53.75
C ARG A 222 -2.96 2.74 -53.68
N LEU A 223 -3.83 2.58 -54.68
CA LEU A 223 -4.79 1.47 -54.69
C LEU A 223 -4.08 0.11 -54.74
N PHE A 224 -2.97 0.00 -55.49
CA PHE A 224 -2.15 -1.20 -55.50
C PHE A 224 -1.55 -1.48 -54.11
N ASP A 225 -0.89 -0.48 -53.50
CA ASP A 225 -0.25 -0.61 -52.19
C ASP A 225 -1.25 -0.93 -51.07
N ILE A 226 -2.47 -0.39 -51.13
CA ILE A 226 -3.52 -0.65 -50.12
C ILE A 226 -4.15 -2.04 -50.30
N LEU A 227 -4.48 -2.43 -51.53
CA LEU A 227 -5.18 -3.71 -51.77
C LEU A 227 -4.25 -4.92 -51.60
N THR A 228 -2.94 -4.77 -51.77
CA THR A 228 -1.96 -5.86 -51.59
C THR A 228 -1.65 -6.22 -50.14
N VAL A 229 -2.21 -5.51 -49.14
CA VAL A 229 -2.00 -5.81 -47.71
C VAL A 229 -2.77 -7.05 -47.23
N GLY A 230 -3.93 -7.35 -47.84
CA GLY A 230 -4.83 -8.42 -47.38
C GLY A 230 -4.89 -9.65 -48.29
N ASP A 231 -4.99 -9.46 -49.61
CA ASP A 231 -4.97 -10.53 -50.60
C ASP A 231 -4.30 -10.05 -51.89
N PRO A 232 -2.96 -10.10 -51.96
CA PRO A 232 -2.22 -9.58 -53.10
C PRO A 232 -2.40 -10.40 -54.37
N ARG A 233 -2.92 -11.64 -54.32
CA ARG A 233 -2.98 -12.51 -55.51
C ARG A 233 -3.93 -11.93 -56.57
N ASP A 234 -5.13 -11.51 -56.15
CA ASP A 234 -6.11 -10.86 -57.04
C ASP A 234 -5.53 -9.59 -57.68
N VAL A 235 -4.86 -8.75 -56.88
CA VAL A 235 -4.32 -7.45 -57.31
C VAL A 235 -3.16 -7.63 -58.29
N LEU A 236 -2.28 -8.61 -58.04
CA LEU A 236 -1.21 -8.97 -58.96
C LEU A 236 -1.76 -9.53 -60.28
N GLU A 237 -2.78 -10.39 -60.24
CA GLU A 237 -3.42 -10.92 -61.44
C GLU A 237 -4.09 -9.81 -62.27
N VAL A 238 -4.83 -8.90 -61.61
CA VAL A 238 -5.39 -7.68 -62.23
C VAL A 238 -4.29 -6.84 -62.88
N THR A 239 -3.17 -6.65 -62.20
CA THR A 239 -2.07 -5.80 -62.68
C THR A 239 -1.39 -6.41 -63.91
N ILE A 240 -1.20 -7.74 -63.93
CA ILE A 240 -0.67 -8.45 -65.09
C ILE A 240 -1.67 -8.46 -66.26
N ASP A 241 -2.97 -8.63 -66.00
CA ASP A 241 -4.02 -8.48 -67.02
C ASP A 241 -4.01 -7.10 -67.68
N ARG A 242 -3.85 -6.04 -66.87
CA ARG A 242 -3.68 -4.68 -67.39
C ARG A 242 -2.41 -4.53 -68.23
N LEU A 243 -1.27 -5.08 -67.76
CA LEU A 243 -0.02 -5.07 -68.53
C LEU A 243 -0.08 -5.91 -69.83
N ARG A 244 -1.00 -6.87 -69.94
CA ARG A 244 -1.27 -7.62 -71.18
C ARG A 244 -2.05 -6.79 -72.21
N ASP A 245 -2.74 -5.71 -71.82
CA ASP A 245 -3.43 -4.83 -72.79
C ASP A 245 -2.46 -3.83 -73.43
N SER A 246 -2.38 -3.87 -74.77
CA SER A 246 -1.62 -2.92 -75.57
C SER A 246 -2.17 -1.48 -75.56
N ALA A 247 -3.36 -1.25 -75.01
CA ALA A 247 -3.93 0.08 -74.79
C ALA A 247 -3.64 0.67 -73.39
N GLU A 248 -2.92 -0.04 -72.52
CA GLU A 248 -2.70 0.38 -71.12
C GLU A 248 -1.80 1.62 -70.99
N VAL A 249 -2.41 2.73 -70.55
CA VAL A 249 -1.78 4.05 -70.42
C VAL A 249 -0.86 4.13 -69.19
N ALA A 250 -1.17 3.41 -68.11
CA ALA A 250 -0.46 3.46 -66.84
C ALA A 250 0.67 2.41 -66.71
N THR A 251 1.05 1.75 -67.82
CA THR A 251 2.05 0.66 -67.88
C THR A 251 3.31 0.92 -67.04
N ALA A 252 3.86 2.13 -67.08
CA ALA A 252 5.07 2.48 -66.30
C ALA A 252 4.85 2.48 -64.78
N THR A 253 3.67 2.93 -64.32
CA THR A 253 3.29 2.91 -62.90
C THR A 253 3.04 1.48 -62.43
N LEU A 254 2.32 0.68 -63.21
CA LEU A 254 2.02 -0.71 -62.88
C LEU A 254 3.30 -1.56 -62.78
N VAL A 255 4.25 -1.38 -63.71
CA VAL A 255 5.58 -2.02 -63.62
C VAL A 255 6.36 -1.53 -62.40
N ALA A 256 6.32 -0.24 -62.06
CA ALA A 256 7.00 0.29 -60.88
C ALA A 256 6.44 -0.30 -59.58
N SER A 257 5.12 -0.35 -59.41
CA SER A 257 4.46 -0.96 -58.25
C SER A 257 4.71 -2.47 -58.13
N LEU A 258 4.67 -3.23 -59.25
CA LEU A 258 5.06 -4.65 -59.25
C LEU A 258 6.52 -4.83 -58.80
N SER A 259 7.45 -4.06 -59.37
CA SER A 259 8.88 -4.16 -59.06
C SER A 259 9.20 -3.71 -57.63
N GLU A 260 8.51 -2.69 -57.11
CA GLU A 260 8.55 -2.28 -55.70
C GLU A 260 8.00 -3.37 -54.79
N PHE A 261 6.83 -3.95 -55.07
CA PHE A 261 6.23 -4.94 -54.17
C PHE A 261 6.98 -6.27 -54.18
N MET A 262 7.14 -6.88 -55.34
CA MET A 262 7.77 -8.21 -55.51
C MET A 262 9.29 -8.20 -55.32
N LYS A 263 9.92 -7.01 -55.30
CA LYS A 263 11.39 -6.81 -55.27
C LYS A 263 12.14 -7.55 -56.40
N LEU A 264 11.54 -7.54 -57.60
CA LEU A 264 12.13 -8.03 -58.85
C LEU A 264 12.20 -6.86 -59.84
N ASP A 265 13.31 -6.73 -60.57
CA ASP A 265 13.47 -5.70 -61.61
C ASP A 265 13.22 -6.33 -62.99
N LEU A 266 12.03 -6.10 -63.55
CA LEU A 266 11.55 -6.66 -64.82
C LEU A 266 10.82 -5.58 -65.65
N ASP A 267 10.91 -5.69 -66.97
CA ASP A 267 10.10 -4.88 -67.89
C ASP A 267 8.70 -5.50 -68.11
N GLN A 268 7.82 -4.82 -68.85
CA GLN A 268 6.45 -5.28 -69.11
C GLN A 268 6.40 -6.72 -69.69
N ALA A 269 7.28 -7.03 -70.65
CA ALA A 269 7.35 -8.35 -71.27
C ALA A 269 7.91 -9.41 -70.30
N GLY A 270 8.92 -9.06 -69.50
CA GLY A 270 9.45 -9.87 -68.42
C GLY A 270 8.41 -10.18 -67.36
N TRP A 271 7.59 -9.19 -66.95
CA TRP A 271 6.51 -9.36 -65.97
C TRP A 271 5.45 -10.36 -66.42
N ILE A 272 4.92 -10.22 -67.64
CA ILE A 272 3.93 -11.15 -68.20
C ILE A 272 4.54 -12.56 -68.29
N THR A 273 5.74 -12.69 -68.86
CA THR A 273 6.44 -13.98 -69.01
C THR A 273 6.73 -14.63 -67.65
N TRP A 274 7.08 -13.83 -66.63
CA TRP A 274 7.33 -14.30 -65.27
C TRP A 274 6.05 -14.79 -64.60
N TRP A 275 4.94 -14.07 -64.75
CA TRP A 275 3.64 -14.45 -64.20
C TRP A 275 3.14 -15.75 -64.83
N ASP A 276 3.08 -15.81 -66.17
CA ASP A 276 2.70 -17.02 -66.94
C ASP A 276 3.57 -18.24 -66.59
N THR A 277 4.79 -18.02 -66.09
CA THR A 277 5.70 -19.07 -65.66
C THR A 277 5.57 -19.43 -64.18
N ASN A 278 5.07 -18.56 -63.29
CA ASN A 278 5.22 -18.72 -61.83
C ASN A 278 3.98 -18.44 -60.96
N SER A 279 2.85 -18.01 -61.52
CA SER A 279 1.60 -17.74 -60.79
C SER A 279 1.10 -18.91 -59.92
N ASP A 280 1.29 -20.14 -60.40
CA ASP A 280 0.86 -21.38 -59.73
C ASP A 280 2.01 -22.13 -59.05
N LYS A 281 3.10 -21.43 -58.72
CA LYS A 281 4.26 -22.02 -58.02
C LYS A 281 4.39 -21.46 -56.60
N PRO A 282 4.80 -22.28 -55.61
CA PRO A 282 5.10 -21.84 -54.24
C PRO A 282 6.18 -20.75 -54.08
N ILE A 283 6.82 -20.33 -55.17
CA ILE A 283 7.74 -19.18 -55.18
C ILE A 283 6.98 -17.85 -55.08
N LEU A 284 5.74 -17.77 -55.59
CA LEU A 284 4.88 -16.59 -55.46
C LEU A 284 4.47 -16.41 -54.00
N ASP A 285 3.82 -17.42 -53.42
CA ASP A 285 3.42 -17.48 -52.01
C ASP A 285 4.62 -17.21 -51.09
N GLY A 286 5.78 -17.80 -51.41
CA GLY A 286 7.03 -17.59 -50.69
C GLY A 286 7.70 -16.22 -50.92
N ILE A 287 7.31 -15.41 -51.91
CA ILE A 287 7.71 -13.99 -52.01
C ILE A 287 6.73 -13.15 -51.20
N VAL A 288 5.43 -13.32 -51.46
CA VAL A 288 4.30 -12.64 -50.81
C VAL A 288 4.43 -12.70 -49.28
N SER A 289 4.59 -13.90 -48.70
CA SER A 289 4.75 -14.07 -47.25
C SER A 289 5.97 -13.36 -46.64
N ARG A 290 7.04 -13.13 -47.43
CA ARG A 290 8.20 -12.35 -46.99
C ARG A 290 8.00 -10.84 -47.12
N THR A 291 7.23 -10.38 -48.11
CA THR A 291 6.91 -8.96 -48.28
C THR A 291 5.88 -8.49 -47.26
N GLU A 292 4.88 -9.31 -46.96
CA GLU A 292 3.92 -9.15 -45.86
C GLU A 292 4.65 -9.06 -44.51
N ALA A 293 5.45 -10.08 -44.17
CA ALA A 293 6.20 -10.10 -42.90
C ALA A 293 7.14 -8.89 -42.74
N ALA A 294 7.71 -8.38 -43.84
CA ALA A 294 8.52 -7.16 -43.86
C ALA A 294 7.69 -5.87 -43.82
N GLY A 295 6.40 -5.91 -44.20
CA GLY A 295 5.40 -4.87 -43.93
C GLY A 295 5.11 -4.77 -42.44
N GLU A 296 4.60 -5.84 -41.82
CA GLU A 296 4.22 -5.85 -40.40
C GLU A 296 5.39 -5.49 -39.45
N ILE A 297 6.64 -5.82 -39.82
CA ILE A 297 7.83 -5.42 -39.04
C ILE A 297 8.05 -3.89 -39.08
N ARG A 298 7.75 -3.24 -40.22
CA ARG A 298 7.82 -1.77 -40.35
C ARG A 298 6.67 -1.09 -39.60
N GLU A 299 5.46 -1.64 -39.69
CA GLU A 299 4.30 -1.18 -38.91
C GLU A 299 4.56 -1.26 -37.41
N LEU A 300 5.03 -2.41 -36.92
CA LEU A 300 5.38 -2.60 -35.51
C LEU A 300 6.51 -1.65 -35.07
N ALA A 301 7.47 -1.32 -35.95
CA ALA A 301 8.50 -0.32 -35.65
C ALA A 301 7.96 1.12 -35.57
N LEU A 302 6.93 1.45 -36.36
CA LEU A 302 6.19 2.72 -36.28
C LEU A 302 5.33 2.78 -35.02
N TRP A 303 4.61 1.70 -34.69
CA TRP A 303 3.82 1.57 -33.46
C TRP A 303 4.70 1.75 -32.20
N ASN A 304 5.85 1.07 -32.14
CA ASN A 304 6.87 1.24 -31.08
C ASN A 304 7.55 2.62 -31.09
N ARG A 305 7.27 3.50 -32.05
CA ARG A 305 7.67 4.92 -32.04
C ARG A 305 6.56 5.81 -31.51
N ALA A 306 5.30 5.55 -31.90
CA ALA A 306 4.13 6.22 -31.35
C ALA A 306 3.98 5.97 -29.84
N ASP A 307 4.18 4.71 -29.40
CA ASP A 307 4.14 4.28 -28.00
C ASP A 307 4.98 5.18 -27.08
N ARG A 308 6.26 5.39 -27.43
CA ARG A 308 7.19 6.22 -26.67
C ARG A 308 6.80 7.69 -26.63
N PHE A 309 6.36 8.26 -27.75
CA PHE A 309 5.93 9.66 -27.79
C PHE A 309 4.68 9.92 -26.94
N LEU A 310 3.71 8.99 -26.93
CA LEU A 310 2.48 9.15 -26.15
C LEU A 310 2.72 8.98 -24.64
N GLN A 311 3.72 8.19 -24.23
CA GLN A 311 4.17 8.11 -22.83
C GLN A 311 4.77 9.45 -22.35
N GLU A 312 5.57 10.12 -23.18
CA GLU A 312 6.18 11.42 -22.87
C GLU A 312 5.13 12.53 -22.67
N GLU A 313 3.95 12.42 -23.30
CA GLU A 313 2.88 13.43 -23.28
C GLU A 313 2.09 13.49 -21.96
N LYS A 314 2.29 12.55 -21.03
CA LYS A 314 1.67 12.50 -19.68
C LYS A 314 0.14 12.55 -19.64
N ASN A 315 -0.54 12.16 -20.72
CA ASN A 315 -2.00 12.07 -20.77
C ASN A 315 -2.45 10.59 -20.74
N PRO A 316 -2.74 10.02 -19.55
CA PRO A 316 -3.03 8.59 -19.42
C PRO A 316 -4.36 8.20 -20.10
N VAL A 317 -5.34 9.10 -20.19
CA VAL A 317 -6.63 8.83 -20.85
C VAL A 317 -6.46 8.72 -22.36
N ARG A 318 -5.69 9.63 -22.98
CA ARG A 318 -5.36 9.55 -24.41
C ARG A 318 -4.60 8.26 -24.74
N TYR A 319 -3.62 7.90 -23.91
CA TYR A 319 -2.81 6.71 -24.11
C TYR A 319 -3.62 5.41 -23.93
N VAL A 320 -4.54 5.36 -22.96
CA VAL A 320 -5.51 4.26 -22.80
C VAL A 320 -6.39 4.09 -24.05
N ASN A 321 -6.92 5.19 -24.61
CA ASN A 321 -7.73 5.12 -25.83
C ASN A 321 -6.92 4.58 -27.02
N TRP A 322 -5.69 5.06 -27.22
CA TRP A 322 -4.80 4.57 -28.27
C TRP A 322 -4.44 3.07 -28.13
N LEU A 323 -4.30 2.56 -26.92
CA LEU A 323 -4.15 1.12 -26.67
C LEU A 323 -5.42 0.32 -26.99
N ILE A 324 -6.61 0.88 -26.76
CA ILE A 324 -7.90 0.26 -27.10
C ILE A 324 -8.11 0.22 -28.63
N GLU A 325 -7.74 1.29 -29.32
CA GLU A 325 -7.71 1.41 -30.79
C GLU A 325 -6.74 0.39 -31.40
N SER A 326 -5.52 0.28 -30.86
CA SER A 326 -4.51 -0.73 -31.23
C SER A 326 -4.93 -2.19 -30.95
N MET A 327 -6.10 -2.40 -30.32
CA MET A 327 -6.71 -3.72 -30.11
C MET A 327 -8.01 -3.91 -30.94
N ALA A 328 -8.25 -3.09 -31.97
CA ALA A 328 -9.36 -3.27 -32.90
C ALA A 328 -9.21 -4.56 -33.74
N PRO A 329 -10.31 -5.14 -34.27
CA PRO A 329 -10.24 -6.35 -35.10
C PRO A 329 -9.47 -6.17 -36.41
N GLY A 330 -9.41 -4.94 -36.96
CA GLY A 330 -8.71 -4.61 -38.20
C GLY A 330 -7.22 -4.27 -38.04
N GLU A 331 -6.68 -4.31 -36.83
CA GLU A 331 -5.24 -4.13 -36.57
C GLU A 331 -4.48 -5.44 -36.78
N THR A 332 -3.22 -5.37 -37.25
CA THR A 332 -2.42 -6.58 -37.50
C THR A 332 -2.13 -7.33 -36.20
N ASN A 333 -1.98 -8.66 -36.28
CA ASN A 333 -1.83 -9.52 -35.10
C ASN A 333 -0.61 -9.09 -34.23
N LYS A 334 0.46 -8.60 -34.86
CA LYS A 334 1.64 -8.04 -34.16
C LYS A 334 1.33 -6.75 -33.39
N ILE A 335 0.54 -5.83 -33.95
CA ILE A 335 0.10 -4.62 -33.25
C ILE A 335 -0.80 -4.98 -32.07
N ARG A 336 -1.80 -5.84 -32.29
CA ARG A 336 -2.74 -6.29 -31.24
C ARG A 336 -2.01 -7.00 -30.09
N THR A 337 -1.05 -7.86 -30.41
CA THR A 337 -0.16 -8.52 -29.46
C THR A 337 0.67 -7.53 -28.64
N ALA A 338 1.27 -6.53 -29.30
CA ALA A 338 2.05 -5.49 -28.62
C ALA A 338 1.18 -4.62 -27.70
N ALA A 339 -0.02 -4.23 -28.15
CA ALA A 339 -0.98 -3.43 -27.39
C ALA A 339 -1.51 -4.17 -26.15
N LEU A 340 -1.80 -5.48 -26.26
CA LEU A 340 -2.16 -6.33 -25.13
C LEU A 340 -1.06 -6.31 -24.06
N VAL A 341 0.18 -6.68 -24.43
CA VAL A 341 1.31 -6.72 -23.50
C VAL A 341 1.56 -5.35 -22.87
N ARG A 342 1.56 -4.28 -23.69
CA ARG A 342 1.82 -2.92 -23.21
C ARG A 342 0.73 -2.42 -22.25
N SER A 343 -0.52 -2.84 -22.41
CA SER A 343 -1.62 -2.53 -21.49
C SER A 343 -1.34 -3.00 -20.06
N GLY A 344 -0.84 -4.23 -19.88
CA GLY A 344 -0.46 -4.75 -18.56
C GLY A 344 0.78 -4.05 -17.97
N VAL A 345 1.79 -3.78 -18.81
CA VAL A 345 3.01 -3.09 -18.36
C VAL A 345 2.72 -1.65 -17.92
N PHE A 346 1.90 -0.91 -18.68
CA PHE A 346 1.50 0.46 -18.32
C PHE A 346 0.67 0.53 -17.04
N ALA A 347 -0.25 -0.43 -16.82
CA ALA A 347 -0.97 -0.52 -15.55
C ALA A 347 -0.02 -0.69 -14.36
N ARG A 348 0.99 -1.57 -14.49
CA ARG A 348 2.03 -1.77 -13.48
C ARG A 348 2.86 -0.50 -13.25
N GLU A 349 3.30 0.17 -14.31
CA GLU A 349 4.08 1.43 -14.23
C GLU A 349 3.31 2.52 -13.47
N VAL A 350 2.02 2.70 -13.75
CA VAL A 350 1.18 3.69 -13.05
C VAL A 350 1.00 3.33 -11.57
N ILE A 351 0.76 2.04 -11.26
CA ILE A 351 0.60 1.55 -9.88
C ILE A 351 1.91 1.66 -9.07
N GLN A 352 3.08 1.55 -9.72
CA GLN A 352 4.40 1.65 -9.07
C GLN A 352 4.96 3.09 -9.00
N SER A 353 4.29 4.08 -9.59
CA SER A 353 4.78 5.47 -9.61
C SER A 353 4.55 6.22 -8.29
N ASP A 354 5.58 6.92 -7.79
CA ASP A 354 5.51 7.75 -6.57
C ASP A 354 4.46 8.87 -6.65
N THR A 355 4.08 9.30 -7.86
CA THR A 355 2.97 10.21 -8.11
C THR A 355 1.62 9.49 -8.03
N ALA A 356 1.39 8.77 -6.93
CA ALA A 356 0.33 7.77 -6.80
C ALA A 356 -1.07 8.36 -6.98
N LEU A 357 -1.64 8.20 -8.18
CA LEU A 357 -3.06 8.41 -8.45
C LEU A 357 -3.88 7.55 -7.49
N GLY A 358 -4.90 8.14 -6.85
CA GLY A 358 -5.79 7.42 -5.95
C GLY A 358 -6.52 6.28 -6.65
N VAL A 359 -6.88 5.24 -5.90
CA VAL A 359 -7.53 4.01 -6.43
C VAL A 359 -8.72 4.35 -7.33
N GLU A 360 -9.57 5.29 -6.90
CA GLU A 360 -10.76 5.72 -7.65
C GLU A 360 -10.42 6.29 -9.05
N GLU A 361 -9.39 7.13 -9.15
CA GLU A 361 -8.99 7.74 -10.43
C GLU A 361 -8.24 6.74 -11.32
N ARG A 362 -7.46 5.80 -10.74
CA ARG A 362 -6.91 4.66 -11.50
C ARG A 362 -8.00 3.77 -12.06
N VAL A 363 -9.01 3.42 -11.26
CA VAL A 363 -10.18 2.64 -11.70
C VAL A 363 -10.93 3.38 -12.81
N ARG A 364 -11.13 4.69 -12.66
CA ARG A 364 -11.76 5.53 -13.69
C ARG A 364 -10.99 5.55 -15.02
N ILE A 365 -9.67 5.72 -14.97
CA ILE A 365 -8.79 5.75 -16.15
C ILE A 365 -8.75 4.37 -16.84
N PHE A 366 -8.66 3.29 -16.06
CA PHE A 366 -8.43 1.94 -16.60
C PHE A 366 -9.70 1.14 -16.91
N LYS A 367 -10.89 1.51 -16.42
CA LYS A 367 -12.13 0.73 -16.68
C LYS A 367 -12.43 0.53 -18.18
N PRO A 368 -12.22 1.50 -19.09
CA PRO A 368 -12.37 1.26 -20.53
C PRO A 368 -11.42 0.19 -21.07
N LEU A 369 -10.17 0.18 -20.60
CA LEU A 369 -9.15 -0.78 -20.99
C LEU A 369 -9.46 -2.19 -20.47
N VAL A 370 -9.81 -2.29 -19.19
CA VAL A 370 -10.24 -3.56 -18.57
C VAL A 370 -11.50 -4.09 -19.25
N GLN A 371 -12.46 -3.23 -19.63
CA GLN A 371 -13.63 -3.65 -20.38
C GLN A 371 -13.28 -4.18 -21.77
N LYS A 372 -12.39 -3.52 -22.51
CA LYS A 372 -11.89 -4.00 -23.83
C LYS A 372 -11.22 -5.36 -23.70
N LEU A 373 -10.38 -5.56 -22.69
CA LEU A 373 -9.71 -6.83 -22.40
C LEU A 373 -10.72 -7.94 -22.03
N VAL A 374 -11.65 -7.67 -21.12
CA VAL A 374 -12.69 -8.64 -20.72
C VAL A 374 -13.62 -9.00 -21.88
N ASN A 375 -13.96 -8.05 -22.76
CA ASN A 375 -14.77 -8.33 -23.96
C ASN A 375 -14.04 -9.30 -24.92
N LEU A 376 -12.73 -9.13 -25.13
CA LEU A 376 -11.93 -10.05 -25.96
C LEU A 376 -11.93 -11.50 -25.42
N LEU A 377 -11.99 -11.68 -24.10
CA LEU A 377 -12.17 -13.00 -23.47
C LEU A 377 -13.60 -13.55 -23.62
N GLN A 378 -14.61 -12.67 -23.68
CA GLN A 378 -16.00 -13.07 -23.88
C GLN A 378 -16.31 -13.44 -25.34
N ASP A 379 -15.58 -12.89 -26.31
CA ASP A 379 -15.68 -13.31 -27.72
C ASP A 379 -15.30 -14.80 -27.92
N GLU A 380 -14.39 -15.35 -27.08
CA GLU A 380 -14.07 -16.79 -27.00
C GLU A 380 -15.30 -17.65 -26.65
N MET A 381 -16.24 -17.10 -25.88
CA MET A 381 -17.47 -17.81 -25.48
C MET A 381 -18.44 -18.02 -26.65
N SER A 382 -18.29 -17.22 -27.72
CA SER A 382 -19.23 -17.17 -28.86
C SER A 382 -18.77 -17.93 -30.11
N SER A 383 -17.45 -18.13 -30.26
CA SER A 383 -16.85 -18.57 -31.53
C SER A 383 -16.27 -19.99 -31.45
N VAL A 384 -16.52 -20.80 -32.49
CA VAL A 384 -16.19 -22.25 -32.52
C VAL A 384 -14.87 -22.52 -33.27
N ARG A 385 -14.02 -21.50 -33.47
CA ARG A 385 -12.78 -21.60 -34.25
C ARG A 385 -11.56 -21.19 -33.43
N SER A 386 -10.88 -22.17 -32.84
CA SER A 386 -9.55 -21.95 -32.26
C SER A 386 -8.49 -21.90 -33.36
N SER A 387 -8.18 -20.70 -33.88
CA SER A 387 -6.86 -20.48 -34.50
C SER A 387 -5.78 -20.47 -33.42
N GLU A 388 -4.53 -20.70 -33.80
CA GLU A 388 -3.40 -20.64 -32.86
C GLU A 388 -3.20 -19.22 -32.32
N GLU A 389 -3.41 -18.23 -33.19
CA GLU A 389 -3.41 -16.79 -32.87
C GLU A 389 -4.45 -16.42 -31.82
N PHE A 390 -5.66 -16.98 -31.90
CA PHE A 390 -6.72 -16.70 -30.92
C PHE A 390 -6.29 -17.16 -29.52
N LEU A 391 -5.69 -18.35 -29.42
CA LEU A 391 -5.16 -18.88 -28.15
C LEU A 391 -4.00 -18.03 -27.62
N GLU A 392 -3.17 -17.44 -28.48
CA GLU A 392 -2.12 -16.51 -28.09
C GLU A 392 -2.71 -15.20 -27.52
N LEU A 393 -3.65 -14.58 -28.24
CA LEU A 393 -4.31 -13.34 -27.81
C LEU A 393 -5.07 -13.50 -26.48
N THR A 394 -5.82 -14.60 -26.27
CA THR A 394 -6.45 -14.91 -24.98
C THR A 394 -5.43 -14.97 -23.84
N LEU A 395 -4.30 -15.65 -24.05
CA LEU A 395 -3.27 -15.81 -23.02
C LEU A 395 -2.58 -14.49 -22.68
N LEU A 396 -2.28 -13.66 -23.69
CA LEU A 396 -1.73 -12.33 -23.49
C LEU A 396 -2.71 -11.40 -22.78
N CYS A 397 -4.00 -11.52 -23.08
CA CYS A 397 -5.07 -10.78 -22.40
C CYS A 397 -5.16 -11.14 -20.90
N LEU A 398 -5.21 -12.44 -20.57
CA LEU A 398 -5.21 -12.92 -19.18
C LEU A 398 -3.95 -12.50 -18.42
N ALA A 399 -2.77 -12.66 -19.03
CA ALA A 399 -1.50 -12.26 -18.43
C ALA A 399 -1.39 -10.75 -18.19
N SER A 400 -2.06 -9.93 -19.01
CA SER A 400 -2.09 -8.47 -18.87
C SER A 400 -3.12 -8.00 -17.83
N LEU A 401 -4.31 -8.61 -17.80
CA LEU A 401 -5.34 -8.38 -16.78
C LEU A 401 -4.83 -8.64 -15.35
N ARG A 402 -3.84 -9.53 -15.19
CA ARG A 402 -3.15 -9.84 -13.93
C ARG A 402 -2.58 -8.61 -13.21
N GLU A 403 -2.22 -7.57 -13.95
CA GLU A 403 -1.57 -6.36 -13.41
C GLU A 403 -2.59 -5.34 -12.87
N PHE A 404 -3.89 -5.51 -13.15
CA PHE A 404 -4.97 -4.58 -12.78
C PHE A 404 -5.53 -4.88 -11.38
N GLY A 405 -4.67 -4.88 -10.36
CA GLY A 405 -5.01 -5.26 -8.97
C GLY A 405 -6.21 -4.52 -8.35
N ASP A 406 -6.47 -3.28 -8.77
CA ASP A 406 -7.62 -2.48 -8.32
C ASP A 406 -8.98 -3.05 -8.81
N PHE A 407 -8.98 -3.93 -9.82
CA PHE A 407 -10.18 -4.51 -10.45
C PHE A 407 -10.49 -5.95 -9.99
N LYS A 408 -9.84 -6.43 -8.91
CA LYS A 408 -10.02 -7.81 -8.41
C LYS A 408 -11.48 -8.21 -8.13
N ASP A 409 -12.33 -7.23 -7.83
CA ASP A 409 -13.74 -7.37 -7.48
C ASP A 409 -14.69 -7.03 -8.67
N ASP A 410 -14.17 -6.81 -9.89
CA ASP A 410 -14.97 -6.45 -11.08
C ASP A 410 -15.85 -7.63 -11.56
N PRO A 411 -17.18 -7.44 -11.71
CA PRO A 411 -18.11 -8.54 -11.92
C PRO A 411 -18.05 -9.17 -13.32
N ASP A 412 -17.51 -8.47 -14.32
CA ASP A 412 -17.36 -8.98 -15.68
C ASP A 412 -16.02 -9.72 -15.83
N LEU A 413 -14.96 -9.22 -15.20
CA LEU A 413 -13.68 -9.91 -15.07
C LEU A 413 -13.83 -11.22 -14.26
N ILE A 414 -14.51 -11.17 -13.10
CA ILE A 414 -14.81 -12.38 -12.31
C ILE A 414 -15.59 -13.39 -13.15
N ARG A 415 -16.59 -12.97 -13.94
CA ARG A 415 -17.36 -13.88 -14.80
C ARG A 415 -16.47 -14.58 -15.84
N ALA A 416 -15.56 -13.87 -16.47
CA ALA A 416 -14.60 -14.45 -17.42
C ALA A 416 -13.65 -15.44 -16.72
N LEU A 417 -13.05 -15.04 -15.59
CA LEU A 417 -12.15 -15.91 -14.82
C LEU A 417 -12.86 -17.19 -14.36
N LYS A 418 -14.07 -17.08 -13.78
CA LYS A 418 -14.90 -18.22 -13.39
C LYS A 418 -15.21 -19.14 -14.58
N PHE A 419 -15.50 -18.59 -15.77
CA PHE A 419 -15.75 -19.38 -16.98
C PHE A 419 -14.54 -20.23 -17.40
N HIS A 420 -13.35 -19.64 -17.52
CA HIS A 420 -12.16 -20.40 -17.94
C HIS A 420 -11.69 -21.40 -16.86
N ILE A 421 -11.70 -21.01 -15.58
CA ILE A 421 -11.31 -21.90 -14.46
C ILE A 421 -12.29 -23.08 -14.34
N THR A 422 -13.60 -22.85 -14.47
CA THR A 422 -14.63 -23.92 -14.42
C THR A 422 -14.41 -24.98 -15.51
N ARG A 423 -13.76 -24.64 -16.63
CA ARG A 423 -13.47 -25.58 -17.72
C ARG A 423 -12.21 -26.42 -17.48
N LEU A 424 -11.40 -26.14 -16.45
CA LEU A 424 -10.21 -26.90 -16.10
C LEU A 424 -10.58 -28.34 -15.69
N ASN A 425 -10.15 -29.33 -16.48
CA ASN A 425 -10.51 -30.75 -16.31
C ASN A 425 -9.37 -31.69 -16.74
N PRO A 426 -9.32 -32.95 -16.24
CA PRO A 426 -8.31 -33.95 -16.60
C PRO A 426 -8.20 -34.31 -18.10
N ASP A 427 -9.28 -34.15 -18.86
CA ASP A 427 -9.34 -34.51 -20.30
C ASP A 427 -9.17 -33.32 -21.27
N LEU A 428 -8.86 -32.11 -20.78
CA LEU A 428 -8.65 -30.94 -21.62
C LEU A 428 -7.46 -31.09 -22.60
N THR A 429 -7.63 -30.54 -23.80
CA THR A 429 -6.53 -30.33 -24.76
C THR A 429 -5.50 -29.33 -24.22
N ASN A 430 -4.24 -29.47 -24.64
CA ASN A 430 -3.12 -28.66 -24.13
C ASN A 430 -3.32 -27.14 -24.26
N GLY A 431 -3.96 -26.67 -25.34
CA GLY A 431 -4.26 -25.25 -25.58
C GLY A 431 -5.29 -24.70 -24.59
N ALA A 432 -6.46 -25.34 -24.50
CA ALA A 432 -7.50 -24.94 -23.56
C ALA A 432 -7.07 -25.08 -22.09
N ARG A 433 -6.22 -26.08 -21.77
CA ARG A 433 -5.58 -26.20 -20.45
C ARG A 433 -4.59 -25.07 -20.18
N ARG A 434 -3.87 -24.55 -21.18
CA ARG A 434 -3.03 -23.34 -21.05
C ARG A 434 -3.88 -22.14 -20.66
N VAL A 435 -4.99 -21.90 -21.36
CA VAL A 435 -5.94 -20.80 -21.08
C VAL A 435 -6.50 -20.88 -19.66
N ALA A 436 -7.04 -22.04 -19.27
CA ALA A 436 -7.62 -22.22 -17.94
C ALA A 436 -6.58 -22.09 -16.80
N ARG A 437 -5.33 -22.49 -17.04
CA ARG A 437 -4.21 -22.25 -16.09
C ARG A 437 -3.82 -20.78 -16.00
N GLU A 438 -3.80 -20.04 -17.11
CA GLU A 438 -3.47 -18.62 -17.04
C GLU A 438 -4.59 -17.81 -16.37
N ALA A 439 -5.86 -18.17 -16.59
CA ALA A 439 -6.97 -17.60 -15.81
C ALA A 439 -6.84 -17.88 -14.30
N LEU A 440 -6.37 -19.07 -13.92
CA LEU A 440 -6.06 -19.39 -12.52
C LEU A 440 -4.88 -18.54 -11.99
N ASN A 441 -3.83 -18.32 -12.79
CA ASN A 441 -2.72 -17.43 -12.45
C ASN A 441 -3.18 -15.98 -12.25
N THR A 442 -4.02 -15.46 -13.16
CA THR A 442 -4.61 -14.12 -13.11
C THR A 442 -5.46 -13.95 -11.86
N ALA A 443 -6.39 -14.88 -11.60
CA ALA A 443 -7.22 -14.85 -10.39
C ALA A 443 -6.39 -14.92 -9.08
N SER A 444 -5.31 -15.71 -9.08
CA SER A 444 -4.42 -15.86 -7.92
C SER A 444 -3.64 -14.59 -7.60
N ALA A 445 -3.18 -13.85 -8.61
CA ALA A 445 -2.46 -12.58 -8.42
C ALA A 445 -3.40 -11.44 -7.99
N LEU A 446 -4.58 -11.35 -8.60
CA LEU A 446 -5.61 -10.37 -8.25
C LEU A 446 -6.26 -10.67 -6.89
N ARG A 447 -6.22 -11.94 -6.45
CA ARG A 447 -7.01 -12.48 -5.33
C ARG A 447 -8.52 -12.31 -5.55
N SER A 448 -8.97 -12.58 -6.77
CA SER A 448 -10.38 -12.51 -7.15
C SER A 448 -11.21 -13.63 -6.49
N PRO A 449 -12.47 -13.37 -6.10
CA PRO A 449 -13.33 -14.33 -5.39
C PRO A 449 -13.83 -15.46 -6.30
N VAL A 450 -12.96 -16.46 -6.52
CA VAL A 450 -13.22 -17.65 -7.34
C VAL A 450 -12.87 -18.96 -6.61
N SER A 451 -12.96 -18.97 -5.27
CA SER A 451 -12.75 -20.14 -4.40
C SER A 451 -13.51 -21.36 -4.90
N ASP A 452 -14.79 -21.18 -5.22
CA ASP A 452 -15.74 -22.26 -5.50
C ASP A 452 -15.38 -22.99 -6.82
N GLU A 453 -14.84 -22.26 -7.80
CA GLU A 453 -14.35 -22.84 -9.05
C GLU A 453 -13.00 -23.55 -8.89
N VAL A 454 -12.16 -23.11 -7.93
CA VAL A 454 -10.90 -23.79 -7.58
C VAL A 454 -11.16 -25.05 -6.75
N ASP A 455 -12.10 -25.00 -5.81
CA ASP A 455 -12.63 -26.15 -5.06
C ASP A 455 -13.19 -27.20 -6.03
N ALA A 456 -14.09 -26.77 -6.93
CA ALA A 456 -14.68 -27.66 -7.92
C ALA A 456 -13.66 -28.22 -8.93
N ALA A 457 -12.53 -27.53 -9.15
CA ALA A 457 -11.41 -28.08 -9.93
C ALA A 457 -10.59 -29.09 -9.12
N LEU A 458 -10.25 -28.80 -7.85
CA LEU A 458 -9.57 -29.74 -6.95
C LEU A 458 -10.33 -31.06 -6.85
N GLU A 459 -11.65 -30.99 -6.67
CA GLU A 459 -12.54 -32.15 -6.64
C GLU A 459 -12.43 -33.06 -7.87
N ARG A 460 -12.24 -32.49 -9.06
CA ARG A 460 -12.16 -33.23 -10.34
C ARG A 460 -10.78 -33.79 -10.64
N PHE A 461 -9.73 -33.19 -10.10
CA PHE A 461 -8.35 -33.71 -10.21
C PHE A 461 -8.02 -34.69 -9.08
N LEU A 462 -8.80 -34.72 -7.99
CA LEU A 462 -8.77 -35.75 -6.98
C LEU A 462 -9.38 -37.06 -7.53
N PRO A 463 -8.59 -38.15 -7.67
CA PRO A 463 -9.05 -39.36 -8.32
C PRO A 463 -10.04 -40.14 -7.45
N ALA A 464 -10.95 -40.85 -8.11
CA ALA A 464 -11.57 -42.04 -7.51
C ALA A 464 -10.49 -43.11 -7.24
N VAL A 465 -10.74 -43.98 -6.25
CA VAL A 465 -9.76 -44.88 -5.58
C VAL A 465 -8.81 -45.68 -6.50
N GLU A 466 -9.17 -45.90 -7.76
CA GLU A 466 -8.41 -46.72 -8.72
C GLU A 466 -7.55 -45.93 -9.73
N GLN A 467 -7.59 -44.58 -9.72
CA GLN A 467 -6.83 -43.74 -10.65
C GLN A 467 -5.64 -43.03 -9.98
N LYS A 468 -4.60 -42.70 -10.76
CA LYS A 468 -3.46 -41.90 -10.28
C LYS A 468 -3.80 -40.40 -10.32
N PRO A 469 -3.52 -39.63 -9.26
CA PRO A 469 -3.75 -38.19 -9.23
C PRO A 469 -2.78 -37.44 -10.18
N ASP A 470 -3.23 -36.36 -10.81
CA ASP A 470 -2.31 -35.36 -11.39
C ASP A 470 -1.73 -34.49 -10.27
N VAL A 471 -0.69 -35.03 -9.62
CA VAL A 471 0.04 -34.38 -8.53
C VAL A 471 0.57 -33.00 -8.93
N ALA A 472 0.84 -32.76 -10.21
CA ALA A 472 1.33 -31.47 -10.69
C ALA A 472 0.19 -30.43 -10.79
N GLU A 473 -1.01 -30.81 -11.21
CA GLU A 473 -2.16 -29.90 -11.27
C GLU A 473 -2.78 -29.64 -9.89
N ILE A 474 -2.91 -30.68 -9.05
CA ILE A 474 -3.38 -30.49 -7.67
C ILE A 474 -2.44 -29.53 -6.92
N ARG A 475 -1.11 -29.65 -7.09
CA ARG A 475 -0.12 -28.71 -6.51
C ARG A 475 -0.35 -27.26 -6.96
N ARG A 476 -0.73 -27.01 -8.23
CA ARG A 476 -1.08 -25.66 -8.72
C ARG A 476 -2.36 -25.14 -8.07
N LEU A 477 -3.40 -25.98 -8.01
CA LEU A 477 -4.69 -25.61 -7.42
C LEU A 477 -4.59 -25.32 -5.91
N VAL A 478 -3.79 -26.07 -5.16
CA VAL A 478 -3.49 -25.79 -3.74
C VAL A 478 -2.77 -24.44 -3.58
N ALA A 479 -1.79 -24.14 -4.43
CA ALA A 479 -1.09 -22.85 -4.40
C ALA A 479 -1.98 -21.66 -4.82
N ALA A 480 -2.92 -21.87 -5.74
CA ALA A 480 -3.94 -20.89 -6.12
C ALA A 480 -4.92 -20.62 -4.97
N SER A 481 -5.43 -21.68 -4.33
CA SER A 481 -6.31 -21.62 -3.16
C SER A 481 -5.69 -20.77 -2.04
N ARG A 482 -4.39 -20.98 -1.75
CA ARG A 482 -3.63 -20.18 -0.78
C ARG A 482 -3.60 -18.69 -1.08
N SER A 483 -3.64 -18.33 -2.36
CA SER A 483 -3.50 -16.95 -2.85
C SER A 483 -4.85 -16.23 -2.92
N ILE A 484 -5.90 -16.95 -3.33
CA ILE A 484 -7.28 -16.49 -3.43
C ILE A 484 -7.94 -16.36 -2.05
N GLY A 485 -7.66 -17.30 -1.14
CA GLY A 485 -8.36 -17.47 0.14
C GLY A 485 -9.18 -18.76 0.16
N PHE A 486 -9.46 -19.27 1.35
CA PHE A 486 -10.17 -20.54 1.53
C PHE A 486 -11.66 -20.33 1.84
N SER A 487 -12.52 -21.16 1.25
CA SER A 487 -13.85 -21.45 1.79
C SER A 487 -13.75 -22.51 2.89
N GLU A 488 -14.84 -22.75 3.64
CA GLU A 488 -14.92 -23.89 4.58
C GLU A 488 -14.67 -25.23 3.84
N ASN A 489 -15.27 -25.36 2.66
CA ASN A 489 -15.14 -26.50 1.76
C ASN A 489 -13.71 -26.64 1.20
N THR A 490 -13.00 -25.53 0.93
CA THR A 490 -11.58 -25.57 0.53
C THR A 490 -10.73 -26.25 1.59
N VAL A 491 -10.97 -25.98 2.87
CA VAL A 491 -10.21 -26.60 3.98
C VAL A 491 -10.49 -28.10 4.05
N GLU A 492 -11.74 -28.55 3.92
CA GLU A 492 -12.07 -29.98 3.85
C GLU A 492 -11.42 -30.68 2.65
N ILE A 493 -11.45 -30.04 1.47
CA ILE A 493 -10.80 -30.54 0.26
C ILE A 493 -9.28 -30.62 0.45
N LEU A 494 -8.64 -29.64 1.09
CA LEU A 494 -7.20 -29.66 1.38
C LEU A 494 -6.81 -30.84 2.28
N PHE A 495 -7.58 -31.15 3.33
CA PHE A 495 -7.33 -32.35 4.12
C PHE A 495 -7.53 -33.65 3.33
N ARG A 496 -8.52 -33.70 2.43
CA ARG A 496 -8.71 -34.80 1.48
C ARG A 496 -7.54 -34.91 0.49
N VAL A 497 -6.95 -33.81 0.03
CA VAL A 497 -5.73 -33.80 -0.80
C VAL A 497 -4.56 -34.44 -0.05
N ALA A 498 -4.26 -34.00 1.17
CA ALA A 498 -3.15 -34.57 1.95
C ALA A 498 -3.35 -36.07 2.22
N LYS A 499 -4.59 -36.49 2.51
CA LYS A 499 -4.95 -37.90 2.77
C LYS A 499 -4.88 -38.80 1.54
N VAL A 500 -5.29 -38.31 0.37
CA VAL A 500 -5.29 -39.08 -0.90
C VAL A 500 -3.93 -39.03 -1.60
N SER A 501 -3.16 -37.97 -1.39
CA SER A 501 -1.83 -37.75 -1.97
C SER A 501 -0.83 -37.28 -0.91
N PRO A 502 -0.25 -38.20 -0.10
CA PRO A 502 0.70 -37.84 0.96
C PRO A 502 1.90 -37.01 0.49
N SER A 503 2.34 -37.17 -0.77
CA SER A 503 3.38 -36.34 -1.41
C SER A 503 2.97 -34.88 -1.71
N LEU A 504 1.80 -34.45 -1.22
CA LEU A 504 1.31 -33.08 -1.22
C LEU A 504 0.99 -32.59 0.20
N ALA A 505 1.22 -33.39 1.26
CA ALA A 505 0.94 -32.99 2.65
C ALA A 505 1.66 -31.69 3.02
N ASP A 506 2.96 -31.57 2.70
CA ASP A 506 3.75 -30.36 2.96
C ASP A 506 3.18 -29.13 2.23
N VAL A 507 2.64 -29.32 1.02
CA VAL A 507 2.04 -28.24 0.20
C VAL A 507 0.69 -27.81 0.78
N VAL A 508 -0.09 -28.76 1.29
CA VAL A 508 -1.33 -28.49 2.02
C VAL A 508 -1.04 -27.76 3.32
N LEU A 509 0.00 -28.16 4.07
CA LEU A 509 0.45 -27.48 5.27
C LEU A 509 0.95 -26.06 4.96
N GLU A 510 1.81 -25.88 3.95
CA GLU A 510 2.26 -24.56 3.48
C GLU A 510 1.08 -23.68 3.00
N ALA A 511 0.04 -24.28 2.42
CA ALA A 511 -1.18 -23.59 2.07
C ALA A 511 -1.95 -23.13 3.32
N LEU A 512 -2.28 -24.04 4.23
CA LEU A 512 -3.05 -23.74 5.44
C LEU A 512 -2.34 -22.70 6.33
N VAL A 513 -1.01 -22.74 6.42
CA VAL A 513 -0.22 -21.80 7.25
C VAL A 513 -0.17 -20.39 6.65
N TYR A 514 0.04 -20.25 5.34
CA TYR A 514 0.21 -18.93 4.71
C TYR A 514 -1.06 -18.34 4.07
N GLY A 515 -2.11 -19.14 3.87
CA GLY A 515 -3.41 -18.72 3.36
C GLY A 515 -4.29 -18.03 4.40
N GLN A 516 -5.58 -17.88 4.08
CA GLN A 516 -6.60 -17.28 4.97
C GLN A 516 -7.65 -18.34 5.29
N VAL A 517 -7.59 -18.86 6.53
CA VAL A 517 -8.51 -19.87 7.08
C VAL A 517 -9.77 -19.17 7.63
N PRO A 518 -11.00 -19.62 7.30
CA PRO A 518 -12.23 -19.10 7.90
C PRO A 518 -12.32 -19.40 9.39
N ASP A 519 -12.89 -18.47 10.18
CA ASP A 519 -13.05 -18.60 11.64
C ASP A 519 -13.72 -19.93 12.07
N SER A 520 -14.68 -20.41 11.27
CA SER A 520 -15.39 -21.69 11.45
C SER A 520 -14.50 -22.93 11.23
N SER A 521 -13.48 -22.82 10.38
CA SER A 521 -12.50 -23.89 10.12
C SER A 521 -11.31 -23.86 11.08
N VAL A 522 -11.09 -22.76 11.82
CA VAL A 522 -9.94 -22.61 12.74
C VAL A 522 -9.82 -23.75 13.75
N PRO A 523 -10.87 -24.28 14.41
CA PRO A 523 -10.74 -25.37 15.36
C PRO A 523 -10.17 -26.65 14.73
N LEU A 524 -10.59 -26.99 13.50
CA LEU A 524 -10.14 -28.17 12.77
C LEU A 524 -8.69 -28.02 12.28
N VAL A 525 -8.32 -26.84 11.80
CA VAL A 525 -6.94 -26.54 11.39
C VAL A 525 -5.99 -26.50 12.59
N LEU A 526 -6.46 -26.00 13.74
CA LEU A 526 -5.71 -26.01 14.99
C LEU A 526 -5.48 -27.43 15.52
N GLU A 527 -6.51 -28.30 15.49
CA GLU A 527 -6.37 -29.71 15.84
C GLU A 527 -5.33 -30.40 14.94
N TYR A 528 -5.38 -30.17 13.63
CA TYR A 528 -4.40 -30.70 12.67
C TYR A 528 -2.97 -30.23 12.98
N TYR A 529 -2.75 -28.96 13.29
CA TYR A 529 -1.41 -28.48 13.69
C TYR A 529 -0.93 -29.09 15.00
N GLY A 530 -1.83 -29.29 15.98
CA GLY A 530 -1.52 -30.00 17.22
C GLY A 530 -1.09 -31.44 16.97
N GLN A 531 -1.83 -32.18 16.14
CA GLN A 531 -1.47 -33.55 15.74
C GLN A 531 -0.10 -33.60 15.03
N LEU A 532 0.18 -32.67 14.11
CA LEU A 532 1.48 -32.58 13.44
C LEU A 532 2.63 -32.25 14.39
N VAL A 533 2.39 -31.41 15.40
CA VAL A 533 3.35 -31.11 16.48
C VAL A 533 3.64 -32.35 17.31
N GLU A 534 2.62 -33.11 17.71
CA GLU A 534 2.75 -34.27 18.60
C GLU A 534 3.26 -35.55 17.90
N SER A 535 3.00 -35.72 16.60
CA SER A 535 3.20 -37.00 15.90
C SER A 535 4.14 -36.97 14.71
N SER A 536 4.81 -35.85 14.41
CA SER A 536 5.77 -35.78 13.28
C SER A 536 7.22 -35.89 13.75
N ASP A 537 7.94 -36.88 13.22
CA ASP A 537 9.39 -36.99 13.37
C ASP A 537 10.14 -35.84 12.65
N GLU A 538 9.50 -35.16 11.69
CA GLU A 538 10.12 -34.11 10.87
C GLU A 538 10.04 -32.72 11.50
N SER A 539 11.20 -32.23 11.96
CA SER A 539 11.41 -30.87 12.52
C SER A 539 10.89 -29.74 11.62
N ASN A 540 11.02 -29.87 10.30
CA ASN A 540 10.48 -28.94 9.31
C ASN A 540 8.94 -28.88 9.33
N ILE A 541 8.27 -30.03 9.47
CA ILE A 541 6.81 -30.11 9.59
C ILE A 541 6.34 -29.52 10.92
N ARG A 542 7.00 -29.87 12.04
CA ARG A 542 6.67 -29.31 13.36
C ARG A 542 6.87 -27.79 13.40
N SER A 543 8.00 -27.30 12.91
CA SER A 543 8.32 -25.86 12.83
C SER A 543 7.28 -25.08 12.01
N LEU A 544 6.79 -25.66 10.91
CA LEU A 544 5.77 -25.04 10.08
C LEU A 544 4.38 -25.09 10.75
N ALA A 545 4.05 -26.16 11.47
CA ALA A 545 2.83 -26.26 12.28
C ALA A 545 2.82 -25.29 13.47
N ILE A 546 3.94 -25.13 14.19
CA ILE A 546 4.13 -24.09 15.23
C ILE A 546 3.79 -22.71 14.66
N ASN A 547 4.38 -22.37 13.50
CA ASN A 547 4.13 -21.11 12.81
C ASN A 547 2.65 -20.96 12.43
N GLY A 548 2.02 -22.04 11.99
CA GLY A 548 0.57 -22.15 11.76
C GLY A 548 -0.26 -21.76 12.98
N ILE A 549 0.00 -22.36 14.14
CA ILE A 549 -0.72 -22.08 15.39
C ILE A 549 -0.62 -20.59 15.76
N GLY A 550 0.58 -20.01 15.70
CA GLY A 550 0.79 -18.58 15.95
C GLY A 550 0.09 -17.68 14.94
N ARG A 551 0.03 -18.09 13.66
CA ARG A 551 -0.62 -17.33 12.58
C ARG A 551 -2.14 -17.40 12.58
N LEU A 552 -2.74 -18.47 13.12
CA LEU A 552 -4.18 -18.52 13.41
C LEU A 552 -4.58 -17.45 14.44
N GLY A 553 -3.69 -17.10 15.37
CA GLY A 553 -3.90 -15.96 16.27
C GLY A 553 -5.00 -16.17 17.31
N VAL A 554 -5.21 -17.41 17.77
CA VAL A 554 -6.28 -17.78 18.72
C VAL A 554 -5.73 -18.35 20.03
N ASP A 555 -6.30 -17.90 21.14
CA ASP A 555 -5.91 -18.29 22.51
C ASP A 555 -5.91 -19.81 22.74
N ALA A 556 -6.78 -20.55 22.05
CA ALA A 556 -6.85 -22.01 22.12
C ALA A 556 -5.55 -22.70 21.69
N GLY A 557 -4.73 -22.06 20.84
CA GLY A 557 -3.43 -22.58 20.43
C GLY A 557 -2.31 -22.35 21.45
N ILE A 558 -2.50 -21.44 22.41
CA ILE A 558 -1.48 -21.11 23.41
C ILE A 558 -1.17 -22.32 24.30
N SER A 559 -2.16 -23.15 24.64
CA SER A 559 -1.95 -24.36 25.46
C SER A 559 -1.03 -25.37 24.78
N ILE A 560 -1.15 -25.53 23.46
CA ILE A 560 -0.27 -26.39 22.64
C ILE A 560 1.15 -25.81 22.64
N LEU A 561 1.30 -24.51 22.37
CA LEU A 561 2.63 -23.87 22.34
C LEU A 561 3.32 -23.90 23.71
N VAL A 562 2.58 -23.73 24.81
CA VAL A 562 3.12 -23.85 26.19
C VAL A 562 3.62 -25.27 26.46
N SER A 563 2.90 -26.30 26.06
CA SER A 563 3.36 -27.69 26.26
C SER A 563 4.67 -27.97 25.51
N MET A 564 4.85 -27.41 24.31
CA MET A 564 6.11 -27.50 23.55
C MET A 564 7.28 -26.78 24.23
N VAL A 565 7.07 -25.58 24.77
CA VAL A 565 8.13 -24.83 25.49
C VAL A 565 8.59 -25.59 26.75
N LEU A 566 7.66 -26.24 27.42
CA LEU A 566 7.89 -26.97 28.68
C LEU A 566 8.36 -28.42 28.49
N GLN A 567 8.26 -28.98 27.28
CA GLN A 567 8.96 -30.21 26.93
C GLN A 567 10.48 -29.95 27.01
N GLY A 568 11.15 -30.78 27.81
CA GLY A 568 12.49 -30.49 28.35
C GLY A 568 13.66 -30.76 27.39
N PRO A 569 14.91 -30.77 27.91
CA PRO A 569 16.11 -30.95 27.11
C PRO A 569 16.14 -32.34 26.45
N GLY A 570 15.76 -32.38 25.18
CA GLY A 570 15.52 -33.58 24.39
C GLY A 570 14.85 -33.24 23.05
N GLU A 571 13.89 -32.32 23.07
CA GLU A 571 13.37 -31.69 21.84
C GLU A 571 14.29 -30.56 21.33
N SER A 572 14.09 -30.14 20.09
CA SER A 572 14.89 -29.06 19.50
C SER A 572 14.59 -27.72 20.19
N ASP A 573 15.60 -27.11 20.80
CA ASP A 573 15.48 -25.75 21.36
C ASP A 573 15.01 -24.72 20.32
N SER A 574 15.26 -24.92 19.02
CA SER A 574 14.73 -24.01 17.97
C SER A 574 13.21 -24.07 17.84
N GLU A 575 12.59 -25.21 18.12
CA GLU A 575 11.14 -25.40 18.11
C GLU A 575 10.52 -24.85 19.39
N ARG A 576 11.18 -25.05 20.54
CA ARG A 576 10.81 -24.42 21.83
C ARG A 576 10.88 -22.88 21.73
N GLU A 577 11.94 -22.34 21.13
CA GLU A 577 12.13 -20.92 20.88
C GLU A 577 11.09 -20.35 19.90
N ALA A 578 10.78 -21.08 18.81
CA ALA A 578 9.72 -20.72 17.88
C ALA A 578 8.33 -20.73 18.54
N ALA A 579 8.02 -21.73 19.37
CA ALA A 579 6.74 -21.83 20.08
C ALA A 579 6.57 -20.65 21.06
N LEU A 580 7.62 -20.31 21.81
CA LEU A 580 7.65 -19.16 22.70
C LEU A 580 7.44 -17.82 21.95
N ALA A 581 8.04 -17.67 20.78
CA ALA A 581 7.81 -16.52 19.90
C ALA A 581 6.37 -16.47 19.34
N MET A 582 5.77 -17.64 19.05
CA MET A 582 4.38 -17.72 18.55
C MET A 582 3.35 -17.40 19.64
N ILE A 583 3.60 -17.72 20.92
CA ILE A 583 2.78 -17.23 22.05
C ILE A 583 2.76 -15.69 22.03
N GLY A 584 3.92 -15.05 21.84
CA GLY A 584 4.04 -13.61 21.68
C GLY A 584 3.38 -13.04 20.42
N SER A 585 3.26 -13.84 19.36
CA SER A 585 2.56 -13.47 18.12
C SER A 585 1.03 -13.56 18.21
N ILE A 586 0.50 -14.38 19.14
CA ILE A 586 -0.94 -14.39 19.48
C ILE A 586 -1.23 -13.19 20.41
N GLY A 587 -0.44 -13.05 21.47
CA GLY A 587 -0.46 -11.90 22.38
C GLY A 587 -1.67 -11.85 23.33
N GLY A 588 -1.87 -10.70 23.97
CA GLY A 588 -2.99 -10.47 24.89
C GLY A 588 -2.89 -11.20 26.24
N PRO A 589 -4.00 -11.27 27.02
CA PRO A 589 -3.99 -11.82 28.38
C PRO A 589 -3.63 -13.31 28.46
N GLY A 590 -4.09 -14.10 27.48
CA GLY A 590 -3.73 -15.52 27.36
C GLY A 590 -2.23 -15.72 27.20
N ALA A 591 -1.56 -14.88 26.39
CA ALA A 591 -0.12 -14.95 26.20
C ALA A 591 0.66 -14.54 27.47
N VAL A 592 0.23 -13.51 28.20
CA VAL A 592 0.88 -13.11 29.46
C VAL A 592 0.72 -14.19 30.52
N THR A 593 -0.47 -14.77 30.66
CA THR A 593 -0.71 -15.92 31.55
C THR A 593 0.18 -17.11 31.19
N ALA A 594 0.34 -17.39 29.89
CA ALA A 594 1.23 -18.44 29.40
C ALA A 594 2.72 -18.16 29.70
N PHE A 595 3.20 -16.93 29.53
CA PHE A 595 4.57 -16.58 29.91
C PHE A 595 4.80 -16.67 31.42
N VAL A 596 3.82 -16.32 32.26
CA VAL A 596 3.89 -16.49 33.72
C VAL A 596 4.02 -17.98 34.09
N ASN A 597 3.22 -18.85 33.47
CA ASN A 597 3.32 -20.31 33.67
C ASN A 597 4.71 -20.82 33.22
N VAL A 598 5.15 -20.46 32.01
CA VAL A 598 6.47 -20.81 31.47
C VAL A 598 7.61 -20.36 32.39
N LEU A 599 7.59 -19.12 32.89
CA LEU A 599 8.62 -18.61 33.81
C LEU A 599 8.57 -19.25 35.20
N THR A 600 7.43 -19.82 35.60
CA THR A 600 7.26 -20.56 36.85
C THR A 600 7.78 -22.00 36.73
N GLU A 601 7.53 -22.66 35.59
CA GLU A 601 7.83 -24.08 35.37
C GLU A 601 9.22 -24.34 34.76
N LEU A 602 9.76 -23.41 33.96
CA LEU A 602 11.16 -23.50 33.49
C LEU A 602 12.13 -23.43 34.67
N SER A 603 13.26 -24.15 34.56
CA SER A 603 14.33 -24.07 35.56
C SER A 603 14.99 -22.69 35.56
N ALA A 604 15.81 -22.40 36.58
CA ALA A 604 16.60 -21.17 36.64
C ALA A 604 17.74 -21.13 35.62
N GLU A 605 18.13 -22.30 35.08
CA GLU A 605 19.26 -22.47 34.14
C GLU A 605 18.83 -22.61 32.67
N ASP A 606 17.52 -22.67 32.38
CA ASP A 606 17.03 -22.78 31.00
C ASP A 606 17.25 -21.46 30.22
N ARG A 607 17.99 -21.56 29.11
CA ARG A 607 18.27 -20.47 28.15
C ARG A 607 17.03 -19.68 27.70
N LEU A 608 15.86 -20.31 27.64
CA LEU A 608 14.61 -19.66 27.21
C LEU A 608 14.00 -18.77 28.29
N ARG A 609 14.46 -18.85 29.55
CA ARG A 609 13.93 -18.06 30.67
C ARG A 609 14.07 -16.55 30.45
N GLU A 610 15.21 -16.08 29.94
CA GLU A 610 15.41 -14.66 29.65
C GLU A 610 14.56 -14.19 28.47
N LEU A 611 14.44 -15.01 27.41
CA LEU A 611 13.59 -14.71 26.26
C LEU A 611 12.11 -14.68 26.64
N ALA A 612 11.63 -15.59 27.50
CA ALA A 612 10.27 -15.61 28.01
C ALA A 612 9.97 -14.35 28.84
N LEU A 613 10.91 -13.94 29.69
CA LEU A 613 10.84 -12.68 30.45
C LEU A 613 10.78 -11.47 29.50
N GLN A 614 11.60 -11.42 28.45
CA GLN A 614 11.60 -10.34 27.47
C GLN A 614 10.27 -10.28 26.69
N GLN A 615 9.73 -11.42 26.24
CA GLN A 615 8.45 -11.47 25.52
C GLN A 615 7.28 -11.05 26.43
N ALA A 616 7.24 -11.51 27.67
CA ALA A 616 6.24 -11.10 28.64
C ALA A 616 6.28 -9.59 28.94
N LEU A 617 7.49 -9.04 29.11
CA LEU A 617 7.69 -7.60 29.28
C LEU A 617 7.23 -6.78 28.08
N ASN A 618 7.39 -7.29 26.85
CA ASN A 618 6.89 -6.64 25.64
C ASN A 618 5.35 -6.63 25.59
N GLN A 619 4.70 -7.75 25.94
CA GLN A 619 3.23 -7.82 25.98
C GLN A 619 2.65 -6.92 27.09
N ALA A 620 3.14 -7.07 28.32
CA ALA A 620 2.70 -6.26 29.46
C ALA A 620 3.01 -4.76 29.26
N GLY A 621 4.17 -4.44 28.66
CA GLY A 621 4.57 -3.08 28.26
C GLY A 621 3.70 -2.44 27.16
N SER A 622 2.80 -3.19 26.52
CA SER A 622 1.87 -2.65 25.51
C SER A 622 0.49 -2.26 26.08
N ASP A 623 0.17 -2.71 27.30
CA ASP A 623 -1.16 -2.52 27.91
C ASP A 623 -1.28 -1.22 28.70
N ASN A 624 -1.92 -0.22 28.08
CA ASN A 624 -2.26 1.05 28.70
C ASN A 624 -3.27 0.96 29.87
N THR A 625 -3.92 -0.19 30.09
CA THR A 625 -4.83 -0.42 31.23
C THR A 625 -4.12 -0.95 32.49
N LEU A 626 -2.84 -1.32 32.36
CA LEU A 626 -1.98 -1.91 33.41
C LEU A 626 -2.51 -3.25 33.98
N ALA A 627 -3.48 -3.90 33.33
CA ALA A 627 -3.97 -5.21 33.72
C ALA A 627 -2.90 -6.29 33.50
N LEU A 628 -2.32 -6.33 32.29
CA LEU A 628 -1.26 -7.28 31.95
C LEU A 628 0.01 -7.06 32.79
N ALA A 629 0.33 -5.80 33.11
CA ALA A 629 1.42 -5.46 34.01
C ALA A 629 1.16 -5.94 35.45
N GLN A 630 -0.09 -5.88 35.93
CA GLN A 630 -0.45 -6.43 37.24
C GLN A 630 -0.37 -7.96 37.24
N GLU A 631 -0.97 -8.63 36.26
CA GLU A 631 -0.98 -10.10 36.11
C GLU A 631 0.43 -10.69 35.95
N PHE A 632 1.35 -9.95 35.34
CA PHE A 632 2.74 -10.38 35.16
C PHE A 632 3.63 -10.23 36.42
N ILE A 633 3.21 -9.37 37.36
CA ILE A 633 3.99 -9.01 38.56
C ILE A 633 3.46 -9.72 39.81
N PHE A 634 2.13 -9.85 39.93
CA PHE A 634 1.46 -10.37 41.12
C PHE A 634 0.77 -11.70 40.86
N ASP A 635 0.87 -12.62 41.83
CA ASP A 635 0.14 -13.88 41.81
C ASP A 635 -1.31 -13.73 42.31
N SER A 636 -2.11 -14.79 42.15
CA SER A 636 -3.54 -14.83 42.54
C SER A 636 -3.82 -14.66 44.05
N SER A 637 -2.80 -14.73 44.90
CA SER A 637 -2.89 -14.42 46.34
C SER A 637 -2.46 -12.99 46.70
N GLY A 638 -1.92 -12.24 45.73
CA GLY A 638 -1.35 -10.91 45.93
C GLY A 638 0.13 -10.92 46.34
N GLY A 639 0.82 -12.08 46.27
CA GLY A 639 2.27 -12.14 46.33
C GLY A 639 2.92 -11.70 45.02
N THR A 640 4.25 -11.61 44.97
CA THR A 640 5.00 -11.21 43.76
C THR A 640 5.82 -12.36 43.20
N TYR A 641 5.84 -12.52 41.88
CA TYR A 641 6.68 -13.52 41.22
C TYR A 641 8.19 -13.23 41.39
N PRO A 642 9.09 -14.24 41.31
CA PRO A 642 10.53 -14.06 41.53
C PRO A 642 11.23 -13.06 40.58
N TRP A 643 10.64 -12.79 39.41
CA TRP A 643 11.14 -11.81 38.44
C TRP A 643 10.56 -10.39 38.62
N ALA A 644 9.62 -10.17 39.56
CA ALA A 644 8.93 -8.89 39.71
C ALA A 644 9.89 -7.72 39.96
N SER A 645 10.93 -7.93 40.77
CA SER A 645 11.95 -6.93 41.12
C SER A 645 12.83 -6.52 39.94
N SER A 646 13.14 -7.45 39.01
CA SER A 646 13.90 -7.14 37.80
C SER A 646 12.98 -6.58 36.70
N ALA A 647 11.73 -7.05 36.62
CA ALA A 647 10.74 -6.60 35.65
C ALA A 647 10.35 -5.11 35.85
N LEU A 648 10.04 -4.70 37.07
CA LEU A 648 9.65 -3.30 37.38
C LEU A 648 10.79 -2.27 37.18
N LYS A 649 12.02 -2.73 37.00
CA LYS A 649 13.20 -1.91 36.64
C LYS A 649 13.42 -1.80 35.12
N LYS A 650 12.67 -2.53 34.28
CA LYS A 650 12.82 -2.50 32.82
C LYS A 650 12.03 -1.34 32.20
N ALA A 651 12.66 -0.65 31.25
CA ALA A 651 12.10 0.53 30.57
C ALA A 651 10.70 0.32 29.98
N ALA A 652 10.35 -0.90 29.55
CA ALA A 652 9.02 -1.24 29.05
C ALA A 652 7.93 -0.93 30.10
N LEU A 653 8.01 -1.52 31.30
CA LEU A 653 7.03 -1.29 32.37
C LEU A 653 7.13 0.12 32.95
N ILE A 654 8.35 0.65 33.12
CA ILE A 654 8.55 2.03 33.57
C ILE A 654 7.83 3.02 32.65
N SER A 655 7.96 2.88 31.32
CA SER A 655 7.36 3.81 30.36
C SER A 655 5.83 3.90 30.41
N ILE A 656 5.13 2.80 30.74
CA ILE A 656 3.66 2.80 30.90
C ILE A 656 3.23 3.27 32.29
N ILE A 657 4.01 3.01 33.35
CA ILE A 657 3.76 3.48 34.72
C ILE A 657 3.99 5.00 34.82
N GLU A 658 5.05 5.52 34.21
CA GLU A 658 5.40 6.96 34.17
C GLU A 658 4.71 7.75 33.04
N SER A 659 3.89 7.08 32.20
CA SER A 659 3.39 7.64 30.93
C SER A 659 2.77 9.04 31.07
N LYS A 660 3.50 10.09 30.66
CA LYS A 660 3.18 11.52 30.85
C LYS A 660 1.90 12.02 30.14
N GLY A 661 1.17 11.14 29.46
CA GLY A 661 -0.20 11.36 28.97
C GLY A 661 -1.29 11.07 30.01
N GLN A 662 -0.94 10.61 31.21
CA GLN A 662 -1.86 10.50 32.33
C GLN A 662 -2.40 11.90 32.70
N PRO A 663 -3.73 12.08 32.83
CA PRO A 663 -4.26 13.26 33.50
C PRO A 663 -3.76 13.29 34.95
N ASN A 664 -3.48 14.49 35.50
CA ASN A 664 -3.15 14.67 36.92
C ASN A 664 -4.18 14.06 37.89
N ASP A 665 -5.39 13.82 37.38
CA ASP A 665 -6.47 13.12 38.04
C ASP A 665 -6.74 11.78 37.32
N LEU A 666 -5.82 10.83 37.52
CA LEU A 666 -5.98 9.42 37.10
C LEU A 666 -7.14 8.75 37.84
N ARG A 667 -7.34 9.17 39.10
CA ARG A 667 -8.22 8.61 40.11
C ARG A 667 -9.71 8.78 39.80
N SER A 668 -10.18 9.98 39.45
CA SER A 668 -11.60 10.20 39.10
C SER A 668 -11.96 9.69 37.71
N ARG A 669 -10.99 9.74 36.78
CA ARG A 669 -11.21 9.42 35.36
C ARG A 669 -11.10 7.94 35.05
N TYR A 670 -10.19 7.22 35.71
CA TYR A 670 -9.89 5.82 35.46
C TYR A 670 -9.61 5.05 36.77
N PRO A 671 -10.60 4.91 37.67
CA PRO A 671 -10.38 4.40 39.03
C PRO A 671 -9.77 2.99 39.07
N GLU A 672 -10.12 2.09 38.13
CA GLU A 672 -9.46 0.78 38.02
C GLU A 672 -7.98 0.93 37.65
N ARG A 673 -7.64 1.73 36.62
CA ARG A 673 -6.26 1.96 36.21
C ARG A 673 -5.45 2.62 37.32
N PHE A 674 -6.06 3.53 38.08
CA PHE A 674 -5.48 4.09 39.30
C PHE A 674 -5.17 2.98 40.33
N GLN A 675 -6.12 2.07 40.60
CA GLN A 675 -5.87 0.94 41.50
C GLN A 675 -4.67 0.09 41.06
N ARG A 676 -4.60 -0.30 39.77
CA ARG A 676 -3.46 -1.08 39.23
C ARG A 676 -2.15 -0.30 39.30
N TRP A 677 -2.19 1.00 38.97
CA TRP A 677 -1.03 1.89 38.99
C TRP A 677 -0.45 2.06 40.40
N VAL A 678 -1.26 2.38 41.42
CA VAL A 678 -0.74 2.53 42.80
C VAL A 678 -0.18 1.20 43.32
N LEU A 679 -0.79 0.06 42.99
CA LEU A 679 -0.27 -1.27 43.36
C LEU A 679 1.13 -1.52 42.76
N LEU A 680 1.26 -1.35 41.43
CA LEU A 680 2.54 -1.53 40.72
C LEU A 680 3.61 -0.55 41.21
N GLN A 681 3.25 0.72 41.42
CA GLN A 681 4.19 1.75 41.81
C GLN A 681 4.64 1.59 43.28
N ALA A 682 3.74 1.27 44.21
CA ALA A 682 4.11 0.91 45.58
C ALA A 682 5.07 -0.29 45.60
N GLN A 683 4.77 -1.35 44.85
CA GLN A 683 5.64 -2.53 44.77
C GLN A 683 7.00 -2.24 44.12
N ARG A 684 7.07 -1.28 43.20
CA ARG A 684 8.33 -0.83 42.61
C ARG A 684 9.19 -0.04 43.60
N PHE A 685 8.58 0.85 44.40
CA PHE A 685 9.28 1.50 45.51
C PHE A 685 9.72 0.51 46.60
N ASP A 686 8.91 -0.51 46.92
CA ASP A 686 9.29 -1.58 47.85
C ASP A 686 10.60 -2.26 47.42
N PHE A 687 10.79 -2.54 46.13
CA PHE A 687 12.02 -3.15 45.62
C PHE A 687 13.21 -2.17 45.54
N LEU A 688 13.00 -0.92 45.09
CA LEU A 688 14.10 0.06 44.97
C LEU A 688 14.62 0.53 46.33
N VAL A 689 13.74 0.72 47.32
CA VAL A 689 14.16 1.13 48.67
C VAL A 689 14.92 0.00 49.37
N ALA A 690 14.49 -1.26 49.22
CA ALA A 690 15.22 -2.40 49.77
C ALA A 690 16.63 -2.53 49.19
N GLU A 691 16.77 -2.40 47.86
CA GLU A 691 18.06 -2.43 47.16
C GLU A 691 18.99 -1.27 47.58
N LEU A 692 18.48 -0.04 47.67
CA LEU A 692 19.27 1.11 48.11
C LEU A 692 19.70 1.02 49.58
N ILE A 693 18.87 0.44 50.44
CA ILE A 693 19.25 0.14 51.84
C ILE A 693 20.36 -0.92 51.88
N GLU A 694 20.22 -2.01 51.13
CA GLU A 694 21.25 -3.07 51.04
C GLU A 694 22.59 -2.53 50.52
N GLN A 695 22.56 -1.72 49.46
CA GLN A 695 23.75 -1.01 48.93
C GLN A 695 24.36 -0.07 49.98
N SER A 696 23.56 0.74 50.67
CA SER A 696 24.07 1.66 51.70
C SER A 696 24.66 0.96 52.92
N ASN A 697 24.23 -0.27 53.23
CA ASN A 697 24.80 -1.10 54.29
C ASN A 697 26.07 -1.85 53.85
N ALA A 698 26.30 -2.01 52.54
CA ALA A 698 27.43 -2.73 51.96
C ALA A 698 28.58 -1.83 51.48
N ALA A 699 28.34 -0.53 51.33
CA ALA A 699 29.34 0.43 50.86
C ALA A 699 30.38 0.77 51.95
N GLU A 700 31.66 0.59 51.62
CA GLU A 700 32.75 1.29 52.32
C GLU A 700 32.77 2.78 51.91
N GLU A 701 33.33 3.66 52.75
CA GLU A 701 33.11 5.12 52.73
C GLU A 701 33.36 5.85 51.39
N ALA A 702 34.06 5.23 50.45
CA ALA A 702 34.50 5.81 49.18
C ALA A 702 33.41 5.92 48.10
N ASP A 703 32.37 5.08 48.11
CA ASP A 703 31.44 4.91 46.95
C ASP A 703 30.08 5.63 47.11
N ASN A 704 29.94 6.44 48.16
CA ASN A 704 28.66 7.02 48.58
C ASN A 704 27.99 7.96 47.55
N SER A 705 28.72 8.51 46.57
CA SER A 705 28.15 9.50 45.63
C SER A 705 27.13 8.92 44.65
N GLU A 706 27.30 7.67 44.18
CA GLU A 706 26.33 7.05 43.27
C GLU A 706 25.06 6.63 44.02
N ILE A 707 25.20 6.24 45.29
CA ILE A 707 24.09 5.93 46.19
C ILE A 707 23.30 7.21 46.53
N GLU A 708 23.97 8.32 46.85
CA GLU A 708 23.31 9.60 47.13
C GLU A 708 22.54 10.15 45.92
N GLU A 709 23.09 10.00 44.71
CA GLU A 709 22.40 10.38 43.47
C GLU A 709 21.19 9.47 43.17
N SER A 710 21.32 8.17 43.43
CA SER A 710 20.20 7.23 43.30
C SER A 710 19.05 7.54 44.27
N TRP A 711 19.35 7.94 45.51
CA TRP A 711 18.34 8.44 46.46
C TRP A 711 17.67 9.74 46.00
N LYS A 712 18.38 10.65 45.32
CA LYS A 712 17.78 11.87 44.73
C LYS A 712 16.82 11.54 43.59
N GLN A 713 17.20 10.62 42.71
CA GLN A 713 16.34 10.16 41.61
C GLN A 713 15.07 9.48 42.14
N LEU A 714 15.22 8.57 43.12
CA LEU A 714 14.10 7.95 43.84
C LEU A 714 13.17 9.00 44.45
N LYS A 715 13.72 10.03 45.11
CA LYS A 715 12.93 11.11 45.73
C LYS A 715 12.14 11.91 44.70
N GLN A 716 12.74 12.25 43.56
CA GLN A 716 12.05 12.99 42.50
C GLN A 716 10.93 12.17 41.87
N GLU A 717 11.13 10.87 41.66
CA GLU A 717 10.09 9.98 41.14
C GLU A 717 8.94 9.78 42.14
N LEU A 718 9.25 9.73 43.44
CA LEU A 718 8.25 9.65 44.51
C LEU A 718 7.41 10.91 44.57
N ALA A 719 8.01 12.10 44.46
CA ALA A 719 7.30 13.37 44.37
C ALA A 719 6.37 13.43 43.13
N ASN A 720 6.85 12.96 41.97
CA ASN A 720 6.02 12.84 40.76
C ASN A 720 4.84 11.88 40.98
N SER A 721 5.06 10.78 41.71
CA SER A 721 4.03 9.77 42.02
C SER A 721 2.97 10.32 42.98
N LEU A 722 3.36 11.04 44.03
CA LEU A 722 2.40 11.65 44.95
C LEU A 722 1.51 12.69 44.25
N ALA A 723 2.05 13.45 43.29
CA ALA A 723 1.28 14.39 42.48
C ALA A 723 0.19 13.73 41.60
N LEU A 724 0.30 12.42 41.32
CA LEU A 724 -0.72 11.62 40.62
C LEU A 724 -1.72 10.93 41.57
N ILE A 725 -1.41 10.84 42.86
CA ILE A 725 -2.33 10.37 43.91
C ILE A 725 -3.29 11.49 44.34
N GLY A 726 -2.77 12.71 44.46
CA GLY A 726 -3.51 13.90 44.88
C GLY A 726 -3.85 13.93 46.38
N ASP A 727 -4.43 15.04 46.82
CA ASP A 727 -4.68 15.34 48.25
C ASP A 727 -5.93 14.66 48.84
N GLU A 728 -6.74 14.00 48.01
CA GLU A 728 -7.95 13.31 48.50
C GLU A 728 -7.62 12.01 49.25
N PRO A 729 -8.33 11.67 50.34
CA PRO A 729 -8.11 10.41 51.07
C PRO A 729 -8.37 9.20 50.16
N VAL A 730 -7.38 8.31 50.02
CA VAL A 730 -7.52 7.05 49.25
C VAL A 730 -8.26 6.03 50.09
N ILE A 731 -9.23 5.33 49.49
CA ILE A 731 -10.15 4.40 50.17
C ILE A 731 -10.08 3.02 49.51
N GLY A 732 -10.24 1.95 50.30
CA GLY A 732 -10.38 0.58 49.79
C GLY A 732 -9.05 -0.08 49.46
N VAL A 733 -9.00 -0.91 48.41
CA VAL A 733 -7.84 -1.77 48.10
C VAL A 733 -6.54 -0.96 47.89
N SER A 734 -6.64 0.26 47.36
CA SER A 734 -5.50 1.17 47.14
C SER A 734 -5.02 1.92 48.40
N GLN A 735 -5.74 1.85 49.52
CA GLN A 735 -5.44 2.59 50.75
C GLN A 735 -4.05 2.23 51.32
N ILE A 736 -3.75 0.94 51.47
CA ILE A 736 -2.46 0.47 52.01
C ILE A 736 -1.29 0.79 51.05
N PRO A 737 -1.38 0.51 49.73
CA PRO A 737 -0.38 0.95 48.74
C PRO A 737 -0.11 2.47 48.73
N ALA A 738 -1.15 3.31 48.77
CA ALA A 738 -0.98 4.76 48.80
C ALA A 738 -0.37 5.24 50.12
N ALA A 739 -0.77 4.65 51.26
CA ALA A 739 -0.22 4.97 52.57
C ALA A 739 1.27 4.60 52.68
N ARG A 740 1.73 3.51 52.03
CA ARG A 740 3.16 3.17 51.91
C ARG A 740 3.96 4.28 51.23
N LEU A 741 3.50 4.76 50.06
CA LEU A 741 4.17 5.83 49.30
C LEU A 741 4.21 7.16 50.07
N LEU A 742 3.07 7.54 50.67
CA LEU A 742 2.99 8.72 51.54
C LEU A 742 3.89 8.61 52.78
N ARG A 743 4.05 7.39 53.32
CA ARG A 743 4.93 7.14 54.47
C ARG A 743 6.40 7.25 54.09
N LEU A 744 6.81 6.64 52.97
CA LEU A 744 8.17 6.74 52.44
C LEU A 744 8.60 8.19 52.24
N ALA A 745 7.74 9.01 51.62
CA ALA A 745 8.02 10.41 51.37
C ALA A 745 8.25 11.19 52.68
N ARG A 746 7.39 10.97 53.69
CA ARG A 746 7.53 11.62 55.01
C ARG A 746 8.80 11.19 55.74
N ASP A 747 9.20 9.91 55.65
CA ASP A 747 10.46 9.45 56.21
C ASP A 747 11.69 10.01 55.45
N MET A 748 11.62 10.16 54.12
CA MET A 748 12.70 10.77 53.33
C MET A 748 12.81 12.30 53.52
N ASP A 749 11.69 13.02 53.55
CA ASP A 749 11.65 14.47 53.76
C ASP A 749 12.01 14.86 55.19
N GLY A 750 11.43 14.18 56.18
CA GLY A 750 11.72 14.43 57.59
C GLY A 750 13.20 14.23 57.91
N ARG A 751 13.81 13.14 57.44
CA ARG A 751 15.25 12.88 57.61
C ARG A 751 16.11 13.93 56.91
N ALA A 752 15.77 14.31 55.67
CA ALA A 752 16.52 15.32 54.92
C ALA A 752 16.50 16.70 55.60
N VAL A 753 15.33 17.15 56.05
CA VAL A 753 15.18 18.46 56.72
C VAL A 753 15.85 18.48 58.10
N VAL A 754 15.78 17.38 58.86
CA VAL A 754 16.49 17.25 60.14
C VAL A 754 18.01 17.22 59.94
N MET A 755 18.52 16.54 58.90
CA MET A 755 19.95 16.59 58.55
C MET A 755 20.41 17.98 58.12
N GLU A 756 19.59 18.74 57.38
CA GLU A 756 19.90 20.14 57.06
C GLU A 756 19.92 21.03 58.32
N ALA A 757 18.99 20.80 59.26
CA ALA A 757 18.96 21.51 60.53
C ALA A 757 20.17 21.19 61.43
N LEU A 758 20.61 19.93 61.46
CA LEU A 758 21.82 19.48 62.15
C LEU A 758 23.07 20.15 61.55
N GLY A 759 23.21 20.10 60.22
CA GLY A 759 24.31 20.78 59.51
C GLY A 759 24.33 22.30 59.66
N ALA A 760 23.18 22.92 59.98
CA ALA A 760 23.07 24.34 60.29
C ALA A 760 23.44 24.70 61.75
N GLY A 761 23.59 23.72 62.65
CA GLY A 761 24.08 23.93 64.02
C GLY A 761 23.13 24.70 64.95
N VAL A 762 21.81 24.71 64.68
CA VAL A 762 20.81 25.44 65.49
C VAL A 762 19.89 24.47 66.21
N SER A 763 20.09 24.31 67.52
CA SER A 763 19.39 23.36 68.40
C SER A 763 17.86 23.43 68.27
N THR A 764 17.28 24.63 68.35
CA THR A 764 15.83 24.84 68.19
C THR A 764 15.31 24.41 66.83
N ARG A 765 16.03 24.70 65.74
CA ARG A 765 15.64 24.32 64.38
C ARG A 765 15.59 22.81 64.21
N VAL A 766 16.52 22.07 64.84
CA VAL A 766 16.52 20.60 64.83
C VAL A 766 15.29 20.07 65.58
N VAL A 767 14.97 20.61 66.75
CA VAL A 767 13.82 20.17 67.56
C VAL A 767 12.49 20.49 66.88
N ASP A 768 12.33 21.69 66.31
CA ASP A 768 11.13 22.07 65.55
C ASP A 768 10.92 21.14 64.35
N THR A 769 11.97 20.89 63.56
CA THR A 769 11.87 20.05 62.35
C THR A 769 11.70 18.56 62.67
N PHE A 770 12.31 18.06 63.74
CA PHE A 770 12.13 16.70 64.21
C PHE A 770 10.73 16.49 64.82
N THR A 771 10.18 17.48 65.52
CA THR A 771 8.79 17.47 65.99
C THR A 771 7.82 17.35 64.82
N VAL A 772 7.99 18.16 63.77
CA VAL A 772 7.18 18.08 62.54
C VAL A 772 7.34 16.72 61.83
N TYR A 773 8.54 16.12 61.83
CA TYR A 773 8.76 14.78 61.30
C TYR A 773 7.98 13.72 62.10
N LEU A 774 8.06 13.73 63.44
CA LEU A 774 7.32 12.81 64.31
C LEU A 774 5.80 12.93 64.13
N ASP A 775 5.28 14.14 63.96
CA ASP A 775 3.84 14.38 63.76
C ASP A 775 3.38 13.95 62.35
N ALA A 776 4.18 14.18 61.31
CA ALA A 776 3.92 13.65 59.98
C ALA A 776 3.94 12.10 59.96
N VAL A 777 4.84 11.49 60.73
CA VAL A 777 4.99 10.03 60.85
C VAL A 777 3.84 9.37 61.61
N SER A 778 3.33 10.01 62.65
CA SER A 778 2.29 9.46 63.53
C SER A 778 0.86 9.80 63.07
N GLY A 779 0.63 11.00 62.53
CA GLY A 779 -0.69 11.54 62.19
C GLY A 779 -1.47 10.85 61.07
N SER A 780 -0.89 9.85 60.39
CA SER A 780 -1.58 9.01 59.38
C SER A 780 -2.04 7.65 59.90
N SER A 781 -1.90 7.36 61.20
CA SER A 781 -2.13 6.03 61.79
C SER A 781 -3.61 5.66 62.04
N THR A 782 -4.48 5.86 61.05
CA THR A 782 -5.79 5.16 61.03
C THR A 782 -5.64 3.66 60.70
N ASP A 783 -4.52 3.28 60.07
CA ASP A 783 -4.12 1.89 59.83
C ASP A 783 -2.78 1.60 60.53
N LEU A 784 -2.80 0.74 61.55
CA LEU A 784 -1.61 0.32 62.32
C LEU A 784 -0.74 -0.74 61.57
N THR A 785 -0.98 -0.92 60.28
CA THR A 785 -0.46 -2.02 59.45
C THR A 785 0.71 -1.62 58.54
N VAL A 786 0.90 -0.32 58.30
CA VAL A 786 1.95 0.21 57.41
C VAL A 786 3.25 0.41 58.21
N LYS A 787 4.26 -0.42 57.92
CA LYS A 787 5.61 -0.30 58.51
C LYS A 787 6.45 0.76 57.78
N SER A 788 7.44 1.30 58.49
CA SER A 788 8.57 2.04 57.91
C SER A 788 9.40 1.10 57.02
N TYR A 789 9.96 1.65 55.94
CA TYR A 789 10.98 0.98 55.14
C TYR A 789 12.35 0.95 55.83
N PHE A 790 12.64 1.99 56.60
CA PHE A 790 13.87 2.10 57.38
C PHE A 790 13.71 1.33 58.70
N GLU A 791 14.67 0.45 59.00
CA GLU A 791 14.66 -0.38 60.22
C GLU A 791 14.66 0.45 61.51
N ARG A 792 15.45 1.52 61.51
CA ARG A 792 15.60 2.46 62.63
C ARG A 792 14.44 3.47 62.60
N ASP A 793 13.64 3.46 63.66
CA ASP A 793 12.60 4.47 63.91
C ASP A 793 13.20 5.89 64.04
N PRO A 794 12.38 6.97 63.93
CA PRO A 794 12.88 8.34 63.88
C PRO A 794 13.80 8.74 65.05
N TRP A 795 13.48 8.30 66.28
CA TRP A 795 14.30 8.56 67.46
C TRP A 795 15.61 7.80 67.43
N SER A 796 15.53 6.49 67.15
CA SER A 796 16.73 5.65 67.06
C SER A 796 17.69 6.22 66.02
N TRP A 797 17.18 6.51 64.81
CA TRP A 797 17.94 7.10 63.70
C TRP A 797 18.60 8.42 64.08
N LEU A 798 17.89 9.37 64.70
CA LEU A 798 18.47 10.67 65.09
C LEU A 798 19.58 10.49 66.15
N LEU A 799 19.33 9.65 67.16
CA LEU A 799 20.30 9.38 68.23
C LEU A 799 21.56 8.71 67.69
N ASP A 800 21.44 7.81 66.71
CA ASP A 800 22.59 7.19 66.06
C ASP A 800 23.50 8.22 65.35
N HIS A 801 22.93 9.30 64.79
CA HIS A 801 23.71 10.36 64.14
C HIS A 801 24.39 11.27 65.17
N LEU A 802 23.72 11.56 66.29
CA LEU A 802 24.29 12.33 67.40
C LEU A 802 25.39 11.55 68.14
N GLU A 803 25.28 10.23 68.25
CA GLU A 803 26.30 9.37 68.88
C GLU A 803 27.61 9.24 68.09
N VAL A 804 27.61 9.64 66.80
CA VAL A 804 28.79 9.66 65.91
C VAL A 804 29.44 11.05 65.83
N GLY A 805 28.72 12.12 66.22
CA GLY A 805 29.22 13.50 66.20
C GLY A 805 30.34 13.76 67.23
N VAL A 806 31.31 14.61 66.86
CA VAL A 806 32.35 15.08 67.79
C VAL A 806 31.78 16.22 68.63
N SER A 807 31.50 15.92 69.90
CA SER A 807 30.77 16.78 70.84
C SER A 807 31.35 18.19 71.04
N GLY A 808 30.53 19.21 70.79
CA GLY A 808 30.76 20.61 71.13
C GLY A 808 29.65 21.18 72.03
N SER A 809 29.83 22.42 72.50
CA SER A 809 28.91 23.03 73.48
C SER A 809 27.49 23.29 72.95
N GLY A 810 27.29 23.32 71.64
CA GLY A 810 25.96 23.43 71.02
C GLY A 810 25.12 22.16 71.15
N ASP A 811 25.75 21.00 71.33
CA ASP A 811 25.06 19.72 71.38
C ASP A 811 24.32 19.53 72.71
N ILE A 812 24.84 20.09 73.83
CA ILE A 812 24.20 20.01 75.16
C ILE A 812 22.79 20.62 75.11
N GLU A 813 22.63 21.79 74.45
CA GLU A 813 21.34 22.46 74.34
C GLU A 813 20.36 21.65 73.48
N LEU A 814 20.85 21.03 72.39
CA LEU A 814 20.05 20.14 71.54
C LEU A 814 19.62 18.87 72.31
N ILE A 815 20.55 18.19 72.99
CA ILE A 815 20.27 16.97 73.76
C ILE A 815 19.24 17.26 74.86
N ARG A 816 19.38 18.36 75.59
CA ARG A 816 18.40 18.80 76.63
C ARG A 816 17.02 19.11 76.05
N ALA A 817 16.94 19.72 74.86
CA ALA A 817 15.66 20.00 74.22
C ALA A 817 15.01 18.73 73.63
N LEU A 818 15.81 17.79 73.10
CA LEU A 818 15.34 16.45 72.69
C LEU A 818 14.87 15.61 73.89
N ARG A 819 15.50 15.75 75.06
CA ARG A 819 15.05 15.14 76.31
C ARG A 819 13.64 15.58 76.67
N VAL A 820 13.39 16.89 76.70
CA VAL A 820 12.07 17.47 76.99
C VAL A 820 11.02 16.95 75.98
N LEU A 821 11.35 16.93 74.69
CA LEU A 821 10.46 16.40 73.64
C LEU A 821 10.15 14.90 73.82
N ALA A 822 11.12 14.09 74.26
CA ALA A 822 10.93 12.65 74.53
C ALA A 822 10.07 12.40 75.78
N GLU A 823 10.27 13.21 76.83
CA GLU A 823 9.47 13.17 78.06
C GLU A 823 8.02 13.63 77.80
N GLU A 824 7.83 14.73 77.06
CA GLU A 824 6.50 15.23 76.64
C GLU A 824 5.74 14.22 75.77
N ARG A 825 6.43 13.51 74.87
CA ARG A 825 5.83 12.47 74.01
C ARG A 825 5.72 11.09 74.67
N SER A 826 6.14 10.95 75.94
CA SER A 826 6.10 9.69 76.69
C SER A 826 6.82 8.53 75.97
N GLU A 827 8.01 8.81 75.45
CA GLU A 827 8.78 7.85 74.66
C GLU A 827 9.34 6.67 75.46
N ARG A 828 9.78 5.64 74.72
CA ARG A 828 10.32 4.40 75.30
C ARG A 828 11.56 4.68 76.17
N GLU A 829 11.65 4.05 77.33
CA GLU A 829 12.75 4.18 78.31
C GLU A 829 14.16 4.03 77.69
N ASN A 830 14.32 3.20 76.67
CA ASN A 830 15.58 3.06 75.92
C ASN A 830 16.01 4.33 75.16
N ILE A 831 15.06 5.15 74.69
CA ILE A 831 15.34 6.44 74.03
C ILE A 831 15.83 7.44 75.08
N LEU A 832 15.15 7.52 76.23
CA LEU A 832 15.56 8.38 77.35
C LEU A 832 16.97 8.01 77.84
N ASN A 833 17.24 6.72 78.07
CA ASN A 833 18.56 6.23 78.49
C ASN A 833 19.69 6.58 77.49
N ARG A 834 19.41 6.62 76.17
CA ARG A 834 20.37 7.06 75.15
C ARG A 834 20.58 8.58 75.19
N ILE A 835 19.52 9.36 75.42
CA ILE A 835 19.61 10.82 75.59
C ILE A 835 20.42 11.17 76.86
N ASP A 836 20.17 10.49 77.98
CA ASP A 836 20.98 10.62 79.21
C ASP A 836 22.47 10.28 78.96
N ALA A 837 22.74 9.22 78.19
CA ALA A 837 24.10 8.81 77.84
C ALA A 837 24.80 9.76 76.85
N LEU A 838 24.06 10.54 76.06
CA LEU A 838 24.58 11.64 75.26
C LEU A 838 24.82 12.89 76.12
N GLU A 839 23.88 13.24 77.01
CA GLU A 839 24.01 14.41 77.90
C GLU A 839 25.29 14.28 78.75
N ALA A 840 25.51 13.11 79.35
CA ALA A 840 26.70 12.79 80.14
C ALA A 840 28.02 12.68 79.34
N ARG A 841 28.00 12.65 78.00
CA ARG A 841 29.20 12.77 77.15
C ARG A 841 29.53 14.21 76.80
N SER A 842 28.51 15.07 76.71
CA SER A 842 28.67 16.45 76.28
C SER A 842 28.88 17.44 77.42
N GLU A 843 28.67 17.06 78.68
CA GLU A 843 29.07 17.90 79.82
C GLU A 843 30.59 18.08 79.87
N PRO A 844 31.10 19.32 80.08
CA PRO A 844 32.53 19.57 80.13
C PRO A 844 33.13 18.94 81.40
N MET A 845 34.14 18.08 81.23
CA MET A 845 34.96 17.58 82.33
C MET A 845 35.61 18.76 83.07
N ASP A 846 35.27 18.93 84.36
CA ASP A 846 35.91 19.91 85.24
C ASP A 846 37.43 19.69 85.25
N THR A 847 38.18 20.68 84.77
CA THR A 847 39.65 20.64 84.82
C THR A 847 40.12 20.86 86.26
N ASP A 848 40.95 19.96 86.76
CA ASP A 848 41.57 20.06 88.10
C ASP A 848 42.12 21.48 88.39
N PRO A 849 41.91 22.03 89.60
CA PRO A 849 42.25 23.41 89.90
C PRO A 849 43.75 23.66 89.85
N VAL A 850 44.16 24.62 89.01
CA VAL A 850 45.53 25.12 88.89
C VAL A 850 46.05 25.58 90.26
N PRO A 851 47.26 25.17 90.70
CA PRO A 851 47.79 25.55 92.00
C PRO A 851 48.06 27.06 92.10
N ALA A 852 47.85 27.61 93.30
CA ALA A 852 47.98 29.02 93.61
C ALA A 852 49.44 29.54 93.47
N PRO A 853 49.65 30.84 93.19
CA PRO A 853 50.98 31.44 93.14
C PRO A 853 51.66 31.43 94.52
N ALA A 854 52.99 31.35 94.52
CA ALA A 854 53.80 31.31 95.74
C ALA A 854 53.89 32.69 96.42
N GLU A 855 53.96 32.68 97.76
CA GLU A 855 54.32 33.86 98.56
C GLU A 855 55.85 33.93 98.75
N ASP A 856 56.43 35.12 98.61
CA ASP A 856 57.85 35.36 98.88
C ASP A 856 58.15 35.39 100.39
N THR A 857 58.79 34.34 100.91
CA THR A 857 59.54 34.46 102.18
C THR A 857 60.96 34.97 101.92
N GLN A 858 61.25 36.15 102.44
CA GLN A 858 62.58 36.75 102.45
C GLN A 858 63.57 35.91 103.26
N GLU A 859 64.82 35.78 102.78
CA GLU A 859 65.98 36.34 103.48
C GLU A 859 67.22 36.41 102.55
N GLU A 860 68.19 37.25 102.92
CA GLU A 860 69.31 37.68 102.06
C GLU A 860 70.67 37.05 102.54
N PRO A 861 71.88 37.44 102.10
CA PRO A 861 72.73 36.51 101.35
C PRO A 861 74.04 36.10 102.06
N VAL A 862 74.56 34.91 101.73
CA VAL A 862 75.98 34.54 101.96
C VAL A 862 76.55 33.85 100.71
N ARG A 863 77.82 34.12 100.40
CA ARG A 863 78.59 33.53 99.30
C ARG A 863 79.38 32.30 99.76
N GLU A 864 79.59 31.33 98.87
CA GLU A 864 80.89 31.17 98.19
C GLU A 864 80.68 30.62 96.77
#